data_AF-A0AAW0K4Z7-F1
#
_entry.id   AF-A0AAW0K4Z7-F1
#
_cell.length_a   1.000
_cell.length_b   1.000
_cell.length_c   1.000
_cell.angle_alpha   90.00
_cell.angle_beta   90.00
_cell.angle_gamma   90.00
#
_symmetry.space_group_name_H-M   'P 1'
#
loop_
_entity.id
_entity.type
_entity.pdbx_description
1 polymer ?
#
loop_
_entity_poly.entity_id
_entity_poly.type
_entity_poly.pdbx_seq_one_letter_code
_entity_poly.pdbx_strand_id
1 'polypeptide(L)'
;MARASVPHVALSTPLFCSCYSKDSEGSWFRSLFVHKVDPRKDAHSTLLSKKETSNLYKIQFHNVKPECLDAYNSLTEAVLPKLHLDEDYPCSLVGNWNTWYGEQDQAVHLWRFSGGYPALMDCMNKLKNNKEYLEFRKERSKMLLSRRNQLLLEFSFWNEPQPRAGPNIYELRTYKLKPGTMIEWGNNWARAIKYRQENQEAVGGFFSQIGELYVVHHLWAYKDLQSREETRNAAWRKRGWDENVYYTVPLVRHMESRIMIPLKISPLHLEKLFPENLQFCLYLPHLSPKSEEFLIPEGKYYSEEAEVDLRDPGRDYDLYKYTCQELQRLMAEIQDLKSKGSKDVAIEIEERRIQSCVHFMTLKKLNRLAHIRLKKGRDQTHEAKQKVDAYHLQLQNLLYEVMHLQKEITKCLEFKSKHEEIDLVSVEEFYTEAPPNISKAEITMGDPHQQTLARLDWELEQRKRLAEKYRECLSNKEKILKEIEVKKEYLSSLQPRLNSIMQAHKQYETARHLPPPLYVLFVQATAYGQACDKTLSVAIEGSVDEAKALFKPPEDSQDDESDSDAEEEQTTKRRRPTLGVQLDDKRKEMLKRHPLSVLLDLKCKDNSVLHLTFYYLMNLNIMTVKAKVTTAVELITPISAGLVFCRDLLSPDSVLSCLYPGDHGKKTPNPANQYQFDKVGILTLRDYVLDLGHPYLWVQKLGGLHFPKEQPQHTVMADHSQSASHMETTMKLLKTRVQSRLALHKQFASLEHGIVPVTSDCQYLFPAKVVSRLVKWVIIAHEDYMELHFTKDIVEAGLAGDTNLYYLALIERGTAKLQAAVVLNPGYSSIPPIFRLCLNWKGEKTNSNDDNIRAMESEVNVCYKELCGPRPSHQLLTNQLQRLCVLLDVYLETESHDDSVEGPKEFPQEKMCLRLFRGPSRMKPFKYNHPQGFFSHR
;
A
#
# COMPACT_ATOMS: atom_id res chain seq x y z
N MET A 1 -30.24 -9.57 -69.56
CA MET A 1 -31.21 -10.04 -70.58
C MET A 1 -32.11 -11.10 -69.95
N ALA A 2 -33.40 -11.18 -70.33
CA ALA A 2 -34.44 -12.11 -69.80
C ALA A 2 -34.65 -12.04 -68.26
N ARG A 3 -35.74 -11.55 -67.65
CA ARG A 3 -37.20 -11.44 -67.94
C ARG A 3 -38.01 -12.72 -67.65
N ALA A 4 -39.09 -12.54 -66.87
CA ALA A 4 -40.21 -13.46 -66.56
C ALA A 4 -39.95 -14.56 -65.49
N SER A 5 -40.90 -14.96 -64.63
CA SER A 5 -42.22 -14.39 -64.24
C SER A 5 -42.83 -15.07 -62.99
N VAL A 6 -43.68 -14.36 -62.23
CA VAL A 6 -44.36 -14.74 -60.96
C VAL A 6 -45.78 -15.32 -61.23
N PRO A 7 -46.28 -16.34 -60.47
CA PRO A 7 -47.32 -16.15 -59.43
C PRO A 7 -47.14 -17.10 -58.20
N HIS A 8 -47.49 -16.85 -56.92
CA HIS A 8 -48.50 -16.08 -56.16
C HIS A 8 -49.90 -16.70 -55.93
N VAL A 9 -50.37 -16.61 -54.66
CA VAL A 9 -51.69 -16.96 -54.06
C VAL A 9 -51.85 -18.47 -53.73
N ALA A 10 -52.46 -18.98 -52.64
CA ALA A 10 -53.17 -18.45 -51.43
C ALA A 10 -52.51 -19.01 -50.11
N LEU A 11 -52.71 -18.59 -48.85
CA LEU A 11 -53.79 -18.05 -47.99
C LEU A 11 -54.65 -19.09 -47.20
N SER A 12 -54.29 -19.32 -45.92
CA SER A 12 -55.24 -19.62 -44.82
C SER A 12 -54.63 -19.40 -43.42
N THR A 13 -55.04 -18.32 -42.75
CA THR A 13 -54.85 -18.01 -41.32
C THR A 13 -55.89 -18.79 -40.46
N PRO A 14 -55.71 -19.02 -39.13
CA PRO A 14 -55.71 -17.94 -38.14
C PRO A 14 -54.81 -18.05 -36.89
N LEU A 15 -54.60 -16.86 -36.31
CA LEU A 15 -54.25 -16.47 -34.93
C LEU A 15 -54.54 -17.51 -33.83
N PHE A 16 -53.72 -17.66 -32.78
CA PHE A 16 -53.63 -16.67 -31.67
C PHE A 16 -52.34 -16.73 -30.83
N CYS A 17 -52.18 -15.71 -29.99
CA CYS A 17 -51.00 -15.38 -29.18
C CYS A 17 -50.81 -16.23 -27.90
N SER A 18 -49.58 -16.64 -27.58
CA SER A 18 -49.08 -16.80 -26.20
C SER A 18 -47.53 -16.84 -26.15
N CYS A 19 -46.95 -16.45 -25.02
CA CYS A 19 -45.51 -16.21 -24.83
C CYS A 19 -44.80 -17.34 -24.06
N TYR A 20 -43.46 -17.37 -24.14
CA TYR A 20 -42.52 -18.23 -23.37
C TYR A 20 -42.64 -19.76 -23.58
N SER A 21 -41.58 -20.56 -23.52
CA SER A 21 -40.13 -20.37 -23.74
C SER A 21 -39.52 -21.79 -23.73
N LYS A 22 -38.60 -22.12 -24.63
CA LYS A 22 -37.91 -23.41 -24.62
C LYS A 22 -36.42 -23.27 -24.94
N ASP A 23 -35.61 -23.94 -24.11
CA ASP A 23 -34.18 -24.18 -24.31
C ASP A 23 -33.95 -24.97 -25.63
N SER A 24 -32.79 -24.95 -26.30
CA SER A 24 -31.42 -25.10 -25.78
C SER A 24 -30.36 -24.94 -26.92
N GLU A 25 -29.07 -25.10 -26.56
CA GLU A 25 -27.87 -25.30 -27.41
C GLU A 25 -27.12 -24.07 -28.01
N GLY A 26 -25.78 -24.19 -28.10
CA GLY A 26 -24.84 -23.23 -28.72
C GLY A 26 -24.26 -22.14 -27.79
N SER A 27 -23.35 -22.42 -26.84
CA SER A 27 -21.97 -22.91 -26.95
C SER A 27 -20.89 -21.87 -27.38
N TRP A 28 -19.99 -21.57 -26.42
CA TRP A 28 -18.53 -21.38 -26.56
C TRP A 28 -17.89 -20.03 -26.99
N PHE A 29 -18.54 -19.03 -27.62
CA PHE A 29 -17.80 -17.88 -28.19
C PHE A 29 -17.93 -16.45 -27.56
N ARG A 30 -17.92 -16.27 -26.21
CA ARG A 30 -17.68 -14.94 -25.58
C ARG A 30 -16.77 -14.90 -24.34
N SER A 31 -15.49 -14.57 -24.53
CA SER A 31 -14.52 -14.21 -23.48
C SER A 31 -13.19 -13.80 -24.13
N LEU A 32 -13.01 -12.49 -24.34
CA LEU A 32 -11.72 -11.81 -24.52
C LEU A 32 -11.95 -10.30 -24.60
N PHE A 33 -12.53 -9.67 -23.56
CA PHE A 33 -12.58 -8.22 -23.37
C PHE A 33 -13.15 -7.86 -21.99
N VAL A 34 -12.67 -6.75 -21.40
CA VAL A 34 -13.28 -6.17 -20.19
C VAL A 34 -14.68 -5.68 -20.52
N HIS A 35 -15.68 -6.37 -19.98
CA HIS A 35 -17.06 -5.90 -19.99
C HIS A 35 -17.18 -4.60 -19.19
N LYS A 36 -17.81 -3.57 -19.77
CA LYS A 36 -18.82 -2.83 -19.00
C LYS A 36 -19.83 -3.86 -18.51
N VAL A 37 -19.84 -4.13 -17.21
CA VAL A 37 -20.88 -4.95 -16.60
C VAL A 37 -22.13 -4.07 -16.55
N ASP A 38 -22.96 -4.15 -17.59
CA ASP A 38 -24.40 -3.91 -17.37
C ASP A 38 -24.82 -4.77 -16.18
N PRO A 39 -25.56 -4.23 -15.20
CA PRO A 39 -25.92 -4.95 -13.98
C PRO A 39 -26.72 -6.21 -14.35
N ARG A 40 -26.02 -7.34 -14.41
CA ARG A 40 -26.59 -8.65 -14.74
C ARG A 40 -27.59 -8.98 -13.65
N LYS A 41 -28.82 -9.28 -14.05
CA LYS A 41 -29.98 -9.38 -13.14
C LYS A 41 -30.00 -10.68 -12.30
N ASP A 42 -29.09 -11.61 -12.56
CA ASP A 42 -28.99 -12.90 -11.89
C ASP A 42 -27.86 -12.93 -10.85
N ALA A 43 -28.11 -13.57 -9.71
CA ALA A 43 -27.14 -13.68 -8.62
C ALA A 43 -25.89 -14.49 -9.01
N HIS A 44 -24.71 -14.07 -8.52
CA HIS A 44 -23.41 -14.69 -8.82
C HIS A 44 -23.33 -16.20 -8.56
N SER A 45 -24.11 -16.72 -7.62
CA SER A 45 -24.18 -18.14 -7.27
C SER A 45 -24.79 -19.00 -8.38
N THR A 46 -25.83 -18.50 -9.04
CA THR A 46 -26.66 -19.20 -10.04
C THR A 46 -25.89 -19.61 -11.31
N LEU A 47 -24.71 -19.03 -11.54
CA LEU A 47 -23.83 -19.33 -12.68
C LEU A 47 -22.81 -20.45 -12.39
N LEU A 48 -22.51 -20.73 -11.12
CA LEU A 48 -21.45 -21.66 -10.71
C LEU A 48 -21.99 -22.94 -10.04
N SER A 49 -23.21 -22.92 -9.49
CA SER A 49 -23.83 -24.10 -8.87
C SER A 49 -24.67 -24.93 -9.83
N LYS A 50 -24.89 -26.21 -9.49
CA LYS A 50 -25.89 -27.04 -10.18
C LYS A 50 -27.29 -26.46 -9.94
N LYS A 51 -27.98 -26.05 -11.01
CA LYS A 51 -29.37 -25.54 -10.92
C LYS A 51 -30.38 -26.63 -10.54
N GLU A 52 -30.06 -27.88 -10.87
CA GLU A 52 -30.99 -29.02 -10.80
C GLU A 52 -31.11 -29.65 -9.41
N THR A 53 -30.08 -29.53 -8.56
CA THR A 53 -30.02 -30.28 -7.28
C THR A 53 -30.49 -29.51 -6.06
N SER A 54 -30.49 -28.17 -6.09
CA SER A 54 -30.84 -27.30 -4.95
C SER A 54 -30.14 -27.69 -3.62
N ASN A 55 -28.93 -28.24 -3.71
CA ASN A 55 -28.16 -28.69 -2.56
C ASN A 55 -27.45 -27.52 -1.89
N LEU A 56 -27.90 -27.14 -0.69
CA LEU A 56 -27.16 -26.22 0.18
C LEU A 56 -26.29 -27.03 1.14
N TYR A 57 -25.00 -26.73 1.21
CA TYR A 57 -24.07 -27.39 2.12
C TYR A 57 -23.76 -26.48 3.32
N LYS A 58 -23.46 -27.07 4.47
CA LYS A 58 -22.98 -26.39 5.67
C LYS A 58 -21.73 -27.09 6.16
N ILE A 59 -20.58 -26.43 6.05
CA ILE A 59 -19.35 -26.87 6.70
C ILE A 59 -19.25 -26.25 8.09
N GLN A 60 -18.78 -27.03 9.05
CA GLN A 60 -18.59 -26.62 10.44
C GLN A 60 -17.18 -27.00 10.88
N PHE A 61 -16.45 -26.03 11.43
CA PHE A 61 -15.15 -26.20 12.05
C PHE A 61 -15.31 -25.99 13.56
N HIS A 62 -14.97 -26.99 14.35
CA HIS A 62 -15.10 -26.99 15.79
C HIS A 62 -13.72 -27.23 16.41
N ASN A 63 -13.14 -26.20 17.02
CA ASN A 63 -11.87 -26.34 17.75
C ASN A 63 -12.24 -26.86 19.14
N VAL A 64 -11.88 -28.10 19.41
CA VAL A 64 -12.14 -28.79 20.66
C VAL A 64 -10.99 -28.49 21.62
N LYS A 65 -11.23 -28.57 22.92
CA LYS A 65 -10.14 -28.61 23.91
C LYS A 65 -9.38 -29.94 23.73
N PRO A 66 -8.04 -29.96 23.70
CA PRO A 66 -7.28 -31.19 23.45
C PRO A 66 -7.67 -32.35 24.39
N GLU A 67 -7.83 -32.06 25.68
CA GLU A 67 -8.22 -33.03 26.70
C GLU A 67 -9.67 -33.54 26.59
N CYS A 68 -10.47 -32.95 25.69
CA CYS A 68 -11.88 -33.31 25.46
C CYS A 68 -12.12 -33.97 24.10
N LEU A 69 -11.11 -34.18 23.25
CA LEU A 69 -11.30 -34.61 21.86
C LEU A 69 -12.05 -35.95 21.76
N ASP A 70 -11.66 -36.96 22.55
CA ASP A 70 -12.32 -38.27 22.56
C ASP A 70 -13.76 -38.20 23.09
N ALA A 71 -13.99 -37.45 24.16
CA ALA A 71 -15.33 -37.24 24.71
C ALA A 71 -16.25 -36.50 23.72
N TYR A 72 -15.70 -35.52 22.99
CA TYR A 72 -16.38 -34.83 21.90
C TYR A 72 -16.70 -35.80 20.75
N ASN A 73 -15.75 -36.63 20.34
CA ASN A 73 -15.95 -37.64 19.30
C ASN A 73 -17.10 -38.58 19.67
N SER A 74 -17.04 -39.23 20.84
CA SER A 74 -18.09 -40.12 21.34
C SER A 74 -19.47 -39.44 21.41
N LEU A 75 -19.51 -38.18 21.86
CA LEU A 75 -20.75 -37.40 21.89
C LEU A 75 -21.31 -37.12 20.48
N THR A 76 -20.46 -36.88 19.48
CA THR A 76 -20.91 -36.76 18.09
C THR A 76 -21.31 -38.10 17.46
N GLU A 77 -20.63 -39.20 17.80
CA GLU A 77 -20.95 -40.54 17.34
C GLU A 77 -22.34 -41.01 17.81
N ALA A 78 -22.74 -40.64 19.04
CA ALA A 78 -24.04 -40.98 19.58
C ALA A 78 -25.22 -40.22 18.94
N VAL A 79 -25.01 -39.02 18.39
CA VAL A 79 -26.10 -38.08 18.03
C VAL A 79 -26.16 -37.76 16.54
N LEU A 80 -25.03 -37.57 15.84
CA LEU A 80 -25.07 -37.16 14.44
C LEU A 80 -25.65 -38.23 13.48
N PRO A 81 -25.43 -39.55 13.67
CA PRO A 81 -26.08 -40.57 12.86
C PRO A 81 -27.60 -40.57 13.01
N LYS A 82 -28.12 -40.33 14.22
CA LYS A 82 -29.58 -40.23 14.45
C LYS A 82 -30.19 -39.12 13.60
N LEU A 83 -29.59 -37.92 13.62
CA LEU A 83 -30.02 -36.78 12.82
C LEU A 83 -29.84 -36.97 11.31
N HIS A 84 -28.99 -37.90 10.87
CA HIS A 84 -28.77 -38.22 9.47
C HIS A 84 -29.81 -39.24 8.94
N LEU A 85 -30.22 -40.19 9.78
CA LEU A 85 -31.15 -41.27 9.43
C LEU A 85 -32.63 -40.90 9.64
N ASP A 86 -32.92 -39.84 10.38
CA ASP A 86 -34.27 -39.40 10.71
C ASP A 86 -34.86 -38.53 9.57
N GLU A 87 -35.83 -39.09 8.85
CA GLU A 87 -36.49 -38.46 7.70
C GLU A 87 -37.24 -37.16 8.06
N ASP A 88 -37.58 -36.92 9.33
CA ASP A 88 -38.17 -35.65 9.77
C ASP A 88 -37.18 -34.48 9.64
N TYR A 89 -35.87 -34.74 9.58
CA TYR A 89 -34.86 -33.70 9.38
C TYR A 89 -34.38 -33.71 7.92
N PRO A 90 -34.66 -32.66 7.11
CA PRO A 90 -34.23 -32.60 5.72
C PRO A 90 -32.74 -32.22 5.61
N CYS A 91 -31.87 -33.03 6.21
CA CYS A 91 -30.42 -32.88 6.19
C CYS A 91 -29.72 -34.25 6.12
N SER A 92 -28.58 -34.30 5.44
CA SER A 92 -27.71 -35.48 5.41
C SER A 92 -26.33 -35.12 5.94
N LEU A 93 -25.77 -35.95 6.79
CA LEU A 93 -24.34 -35.89 7.06
C LEU A 93 -23.61 -36.33 5.80
N VAL A 94 -22.66 -35.52 5.32
CA VAL A 94 -21.80 -35.87 4.17
C VAL A 94 -20.50 -36.46 4.68
N GLY A 95 -19.91 -35.85 5.71
CA GLY A 95 -18.75 -36.42 6.36
C GLY A 95 -18.40 -35.73 7.68
N ASN A 96 -17.65 -36.47 8.48
CA ASN A 96 -17.17 -36.09 9.80
C ASN A 96 -15.71 -36.53 9.92
N TRP A 97 -14.81 -35.61 10.26
CA TRP A 97 -13.37 -35.86 10.34
C TRP A 97 -12.72 -35.11 11.50
N ASN A 98 -11.62 -35.65 12.00
CA ASN A 98 -10.67 -34.91 12.85
C ASN A 98 -9.45 -34.51 12.05
N THR A 99 -8.90 -33.34 12.36
CA THR A 99 -7.67 -32.83 11.75
C THR A 99 -6.45 -33.58 12.29
N TRP A 100 -5.65 -34.14 11.40
CA TRP A 100 -4.38 -34.80 11.74
C TRP A 100 -3.18 -33.88 11.51
N TYR A 101 -3.12 -33.23 10.34
CA TYR A 101 -2.13 -32.21 10.01
C TYR A 101 -2.84 -30.93 9.55
N GLY A 102 -2.56 -29.82 10.23
CA GLY A 102 -3.30 -28.54 10.16
C GLY A 102 -3.46 -27.98 11.57
N GLU A 103 -4.53 -27.23 11.84
CA GLU A 103 -4.94 -26.93 13.23
C GLU A 103 -5.40 -28.24 13.89
N GLN A 104 -4.59 -28.78 14.80
CA GLN A 104 -4.93 -29.99 15.56
C GLN A 104 -6.08 -29.73 16.55
N ASP A 105 -6.65 -30.80 17.10
CA ASP A 105 -7.84 -30.77 17.97
C ASP A 105 -9.09 -30.14 17.33
N GLN A 106 -9.11 -30.02 16.01
CA GLN A 106 -10.24 -29.50 15.24
C GLN A 106 -11.02 -30.61 14.55
N ALA A 107 -12.31 -30.71 14.90
CA ALA A 107 -13.30 -31.53 14.21
C ALA A 107 -13.98 -30.74 13.08
N VAL A 108 -14.16 -31.39 11.92
CA VAL A 108 -14.77 -30.83 10.72
C VAL A 108 -16.00 -31.65 10.33
N HIS A 109 -17.14 -30.98 10.16
CA HIS A 109 -18.41 -31.61 9.79
C HIS A 109 -18.99 -30.97 8.53
N LEU A 110 -19.34 -31.77 7.54
CA LEU A 110 -20.00 -31.33 6.31
C LEU A 110 -21.42 -31.90 6.26
N TRP A 111 -22.41 -31.03 6.14
CA TRP A 111 -23.83 -31.37 6.02
C TRP A 111 -24.39 -30.89 4.68
N ARG A 112 -25.36 -31.63 4.13
CA ARG A 112 -26.15 -31.29 2.93
C ARG A 112 -27.62 -31.08 3.30
N PHE A 113 -28.27 -30.11 2.70
CA PHE A 113 -29.70 -29.82 2.84
C PHE A 113 -30.32 -29.80 1.45
N SER A 114 -30.99 -30.90 1.09
CA SER A 114 -31.68 -31.07 -0.19
C SER A 114 -32.95 -30.22 -0.20
N GLY A 115 -33.05 -29.25 -1.10
CA GLY A 115 -34.12 -28.22 -1.06
C GLY A 115 -33.67 -26.89 -0.43
N GLY A 116 -32.36 -26.67 -0.30
CA GLY A 116 -31.78 -25.34 -0.11
C GLY A 116 -32.06 -24.67 1.24
N TYR A 117 -32.25 -23.35 1.22
CA TYR A 117 -32.51 -22.55 2.42
C TYR A 117 -33.81 -22.95 3.16
N PRO A 118 -34.94 -23.28 2.50
CA PRO A 118 -36.13 -23.81 3.18
C PRO A 118 -35.84 -25.06 4.01
N ALA A 119 -35.15 -26.06 3.43
CA ALA A 119 -34.77 -27.29 4.13
C ALA A 119 -33.86 -27.01 5.34
N LEU A 120 -32.87 -26.14 5.18
CA LEU A 120 -32.02 -25.69 6.29
C LEU A 120 -32.83 -25.02 7.41
N MET A 121 -33.79 -24.14 7.07
CA MET A 121 -34.60 -23.42 8.04
C MET A 121 -35.59 -24.33 8.78
N ASP A 122 -36.23 -25.28 8.08
CA ASP A 122 -37.09 -26.29 8.70
C ASP A 122 -36.30 -27.18 9.65
N CYS A 123 -35.19 -27.78 9.19
CA CYS A 123 -34.28 -28.57 10.02
C CYS A 123 -33.84 -27.78 11.28
N MET A 124 -33.39 -26.53 11.12
CA MET A 124 -32.96 -25.69 12.24
C MET A 124 -34.11 -25.31 13.20
N ASN A 125 -35.35 -25.21 12.72
CA ASN A 125 -36.52 -24.96 13.57
C ASN A 125 -36.95 -26.22 14.33
N LYS A 126 -36.97 -27.39 13.69
CA LYS A 126 -37.20 -28.68 14.36
C LYS A 126 -36.15 -28.95 15.44
N LEU A 127 -34.87 -28.73 15.12
CA LEU A 127 -33.74 -28.87 16.06
C LEU A 127 -33.80 -27.92 17.28
N LYS A 128 -34.52 -26.78 17.22
CA LYS A 128 -34.73 -25.93 18.41
C LYS A 128 -35.62 -26.59 19.46
N ASN A 129 -36.49 -27.51 19.06
CA ASN A 129 -37.47 -28.16 19.93
C ASN A 129 -37.06 -29.60 20.31
N ASN A 130 -36.07 -30.18 19.62
CA ASN A 130 -35.54 -31.51 19.93
C ASN A 130 -34.70 -31.49 21.23
N LYS A 131 -35.23 -32.12 22.29
CA LYS A 131 -34.58 -32.18 23.62
C LYS A 131 -33.21 -32.87 23.60
N GLU A 132 -33.05 -33.96 22.84
CA GLU A 132 -31.78 -34.68 22.73
C GLU A 132 -30.71 -33.81 22.06
N TYR A 133 -31.08 -33.10 20.98
CA TYR A 133 -30.16 -32.17 20.32
C TYR A 133 -29.82 -30.94 21.17
N LEU A 134 -30.75 -30.45 21.98
CA LEU A 134 -30.48 -29.35 22.93
C LEU A 134 -29.46 -29.76 24.00
N GLU A 135 -29.59 -30.96 24.57
CA GLU A 135 -28.64 -31.47 25.56
C GLU A 135 -27.28 -31.78 24.90
N PHE A 136 -27.26 -32.41 23.73
CA PHE A 136 -26.04 -32.55 22.90
C PHE A 136 -25.35 -31.20 22.66
N ARG A 137 -26.11 -30.17 22.27
CA ARG A 137 -25.59 -28.82 22.02
C ARG A 137 -24.99 -28.20 23.29
N LYS A 138 -25.58 -28.46 24.45
CA LYS A 138 -25.13 -27.98 25.77
C LYS A 138 -23.84 -28.66 26.20
N GLU A 139 -23.80 -30.00 26.21
CA GLU A 139 -22.61 -30.77 26.61
C GLU A 139 -21.44 -30.53 25.65
N ARG A 140 -21.69 -30.57 24.34
CA ARG A 140 -20.68 -30.22 23.32
C ARG A 140 -20.10 -28.83 23.55
N SER A 141 -20.89 -27.85 23.99
CA SER A 141 -20.40 -26.48 24.19
C SER A 141 -19.42 -26.34 25.38
N LYS A 142 -19.37 -27.31 26.32
CA LYS A 142 -18.36 -27.34 27.39
C LYS A 142 -16.96 -27.74 26.90
N MET A 143 -16.93 -28.51 25.80
CA MET A 143 -15.73 -29.14 25.22
C MET A 143 -15.06 -28.29 24.14
N LEU A 144 -15.69 -27.20 23.69
CA LEU A 144 -15.19 -26.36 22.59
C LEU A 144 -14.37 -25.17 23.10
N LEU A 145 -13.31 -24.84 22.37
CA LEU A 145 -12.60 -23.56 22.42
C LEU A 145 -13.29 -22.53 21.50
N SER A 146 -13.61 -22.93 20.27
CA SER A 146 -14.24 -22.05 19.28
C SER A 146 -15.02 -22.85 18.23
N ARG A 147 -15.89 -22.17 17.46
CA ARG A 147 -16.64 -22.79 16.37
C ARG A 147 -16.94 -21.81 15.23
N ARG A 148 -16.86 -22.30 13.99
CA ARG A 148 -17.15 -21.54 12.76
C ARG A 148 -18.07 -22.36 11.86
N ASN A 149 -19.16 -21.77 11.40
CA ASN A 149 -20.07 -22.36 10.41
C ASN A 149 -20.01 -21.54 9.12
N GLN A 150 -20.15 -22.20 7.98
CA GLN A 150 -20.18 -21.55 6.68
C GLN A 150 -21.13 -22.32 5.75
N LEU A 151 -22.01 -21.60 5.06
CA LEU A 151 -22.93 -22.17 4.07
C LEU A 151 -22.30 -22.06 2.68
N LEU A 152 -22.36 -23.16 1.94
CA LEU A 152 -21.65 -23.36 0.68
C LEU A 152 -22.61 -23.89 -0.40
N LEU A 153 -22.27 -23.63 -1.66
CA LEU A 153 -22.82 -24.35 -2.81
C LEU A 153 -21.73 -25.21 -3.45
N GLU A 154 -22.14 -26.32 -4.07
CA GLU A 154 -21.26 -27.16 -4.89
C GLU A 154 -21.02 -26.53 -6.26
N PHE A 155 -19.81 -26.68 -6.82
CA PHE A 155 -19.53 -26.30 -8.21
C PHE A 155 -20.20 -27.27 -9.19
N SER A 156 -20.77 -26.73 -10.27
CA SER A 156 -21.47 -27.49 -11.30
C SER A 156 -20.60 -28.54 -11.99
N PHE A 157 -19.31 -28.24 -12.17
CA PHE A 157 -18.32 -29.11 -12.80
C PHE A 157 -17.67 -30.12 -11.84
N TRP A 158 -18.08 -30.18 -10.57
CA TRP A 158 -17.54 -31.13 -9.60
C TRP A 158 -18.45 -32.34 -9.40
N ASN A 159 -17.83 -33.48 -9.10
CA ASN A 159 -18.52 -34.68 -8.67
C ASN A 159 -19.27 -34.42 -7.36
N GLU A 160 -20.42 -35.06 -7.17
CA GLU A 160 -21.04 -35.09 -5.85
C GLU A 160 -20.20 -35.94 -4.89
N PRO A 161 -20.14 -35.58 -3.59
CA PRO A 161 -19.50 -36.42 -2.59
C PRO A 161 -20.24 -37.75 -2.45
N GLN A 162 -19.60 -38.83 -2.92
CA GLN A 162 -20.12 -40.20 -2.85
C GLN A 162 -19.21 -41.07 -1.95
N PRO A 163 -19.77 -42.04 -1.20
CA PRO A 163 -19.00 -42.97 -0.37
C PRO A 163 -17.90 -43.70 -1.16
N ARG A 164 -16.76 -43.94 -0.51
CA ARG A 164 -15.53 -44.47 -1.14
C ARG A 164 -15.04 -45.73 -0.46
N ALA A 165 -14.56 -46.68 -1.24
CA ALA A 165 -14.03 -47.95 -0.75
C ALA A 165 -12.67 -47.77 -0.04
N GLY A 166 -12.47 -48.51 1.05
CA GLY A 166 -11.21 -48.61 1.78
C GLY A 166 -10.93 -47.47 2.77
N PRO A 167 -9.89 -47.60 3.61
CA PRO A 167 -9.41 -46.51 4.44
C PRO A 167 -8.87 -45.38 3.56
N ASN A 168 -9.39 -44.18 3.76
CA ASN A 168 -8.99 -42.98 3.01
C ASN A 168 -8.68 -41.85 3.99
N ILE A 169 -7.54 -41.19 3.79
CA ILE A 169 -7.27 -39.87 4.37
C ILE A 169 -7.87 -38.79 3.46
N TYR A 170 -8.35 -37.71 4.06
CA TYR A 170 -9.00 -36.61 3.34
C TYR A 170 -8.14 -35.35 3.39
N GLU A 171 -8.01 -34.65 2.28
CA GLU A 171 -7.35 -33.34 2.22
C GLU A 171 -8.38 -32.25 1.94
N LEU A 172 -8.61 -31.37 2.91
CA LEU A 172 -9.41 -30.17 2.72
C LEU A 172 -8.47 -29.00 2.39
N ARG A 173 -8.57 -28.49 1.16
CA ARG A 173 -7.86 -27.28 0.72
C ARG A 173 -8.80 -26.09 0.69
N THR A 174 -8.45 -25.04 1.41
CA THR A 174 -9.22 -23.79 1.50
C THR A 174 -8.46 -22.69 0.78
N TYR A 175 -9.09 -22.06 -0.21
CA TYR A 175 -8.55 -20.94 -0.97
C TYR A 175 -9.39 -19.69 -0.67
N LYS A 176 -8.79 -18.65 -0.09
CA LYS A 176 -9.40 -17.33 0.02
C LYS A 176 -9.03 -16.55 -1.24
N LEU A 177 -9.99 -16.31 -2.12
CA LEU A 177 -9.76 -15.65 -3.41
C LEU A 177 -9.76 -14.11 -3.26
N LYS A 178 -9.19 -13.42 -4.24
CA LYS A 178 -9.36 -11.96 -4.40
C LYS A 178 -10.85 -11.67 -4.68
N PRO A 179 -11.49 -10.71 -3.97
CA PRO A 179 -12.89 -10.35 -4.23
C PRO A 179 -13.16 -10.09 -5.72
N GLY A 180 -14.28 -10.63 -6.22
CA GLY A 180 -14.67 -10.56 -7.63
C GLY A 180 -14.10 -11.68 -8.53
N THR A 181 -13.01 -12.36 -8.16
CA THR A 181 -12.32 -13.34 -9.04
C THR A 181 -12.91 -14.76 -9.04
N MET A 182 -13.95 -15.02 -8.25
CA MET A 182 -14.49 -16.39 -8.05
C MET A 182 -15.00 -17.05 -9.35
N ILE A 183 -15.60 -16.31 -10.27
CA ILE A 183 -16.07 -16.85 -11.55
C ILE A 183 -14.89 -17.18 -12.47
N GLU A 184 -13.89 -16.31 -12.54
CA GLU A 184 -12.66 -16.52 -13.33
C GLU A 184 -11.89 -17.75 -12.85
N TRP A 185 -11.68 -17.83 -11.54
CA TRP A 185 -11.04 -18.98 -10.90
C TRP A 185 -11.83 -20.27 -11.11
N GLY A 186 -13.17 -20.22 -10.97
CA GLY A 186 -14.07 -21.33 -11.25
C GLY A 186 -14.00 -21.82 -12.70
N ASN A 187 -13.96 -20.90 -13.67
CA ASN A 187 -13.83 -21.22 -15.10
C ASN A 187 -12.49 -21.88 -15.45
N ASN A 188 -11.41 -21.49 -14.75
CA ASN A 188 -10.11 -22.17 -14.88
C ASN A 188 -10.17 -23.57 -14.25
N TRP A 189 -10.74 -23.72 -13.06
CA TRP A 189 -10.87 -25.01 -12.39
C TRP A 189 -11.84 -25.99 -13.07
N ALA A 190 -12.88 -25.51 -13.75
CA ALA A 190 -13.76 -26.33 -14.60
C ALA A 190 -13.01 -27.07 -15.72
N ARG A 191 -11.86 -26.52 -16.14
CA ARG A 191 -10.93 -27.17 -17.08
C ARG A 191 -9.89 -28.02 -16.33
N ALA A 192 -9.34 -27.49 -15.23
CA ALA A 192 -8.29 -28.14 -14.44
C ALA A 192 -8.72 -29.48 -13.83
N ILE A 193 -9.97 -29.58 -13.40
CA ILE A 193 -10.45 -30.70 -12.58
C ILE A 193 -10.37 -32.04 -13.32
N LYS A 194 -10.46 -32.03 -14.65
CA LYS A 194 -10.35 -33.23 -15.50
C LYS A 194 -9.02 -33.97 -15.28
N TYR A 195 -7.90 -33.23 -15.26
CA TYR A 195 -6.56 -33.77 -14.98
C TYR A 195 -6.45 -34.48 -13.61
N ARG A 196 -7.37 -34.16 -12.67
CA ARG A 196 -7.45 -34.64 -11.29
C ARG A 196 -8.73 -35.44 -10.97
N GLN A 197 -9.49 -35.83 -12.00
CA GLN A 197 -10.60 -36.78 -11.88
C GLN A 197 -10.18 -38.18 -12.33
N GLU A 198 -9.19 -38.29 -13.21
CA GLU A 198 -8.64 -39.57 -13.73
C GLU A 198 -8.11 -40.49 -12.62
N ASN A 199 -7.42 -39.96 -11.61
CA ASN A 199 -6.91 -40.76 -10.48
C ASN A 199 -7.95 -40.87 -9.34
N GLN A 200 -9.21 -40.51 -9.63
CA GLN A 200 -10.37 -40.55 -8.73
C GLN A 200 -10.23 -39.77 -7.41
N GLU A 201 -9.25 -38.87 -7.23
CA GLU A 201 -9.02 -38.21 -5.93
C GLU A 201 -10.09 -37.15 -5.54
N ALA A 202 -10.87 -36.65 -6.51
CA ALA A 202 -11.79 -35.53 -6.32
C ALA A 202 -13.08 -35.94 -5.58
N VAL A 203 -13.31 -35.42 -4.37
CA VAL A 203 -14.50 -35.73 -3.55
C VAL A 203 -15.58 -34.66 -3.69
N GLY A 204 -15.22 -33.39 -3.55
CA GLY A 204 -16.18 -32.28 -3.59
C GLY A 204 -15.49 -30.93 -3.75
N GLY A 205 -16.15 -30.01 -4.44
CA GLY A 205 -15.67 -28.65 -4.67
C GLY A 205 -16.79 -27.67 -4.35
N PHE A 206 -16.54 -26.75 -3.43
CA PHE A 206 -17.56 -25.90 -2.84
C PHE A 206 -17.13 -24.44 -2.77
N PHE A 207 -18.07 -23.52 -2.88
CA PHE A 207 -17.83 -22.08 -2.73
C PHE A 207 -18.79 -21.43 -1.75
N SER A 208 -18.31 -20.40 -1.05
CA SER A 208 -19.05 -19.72 0.01
C SER A 208 -20.29 -18.98 -0.49
N GLN A 209 -21.38 -19.10 0.26
CA GLN A 209 -22.58 -18.25 0.15
C GLN A 209 -22.80 -17.38 1.38
N ILE A 210 -22.68 -17.94 2.58
CA ILE A 210 -22.86 -17.22 3.85
C ILE A 210 -21.77 -17.62 4.83
N GLY A 211 -21.14 -16.63 5.45
CA GLY A 211 -19.93 -16.77 6.25
C GLY A 211 -18.79 -15.99 5.59
N GLU A 212 -17.58 -16.54 5.59
CA GLU A 212 -16.44 -15.91 4.94
C GLU A 212 -16.59 -15.97 3.40
N LEU A 213 -16.83 -14.83 2.75
CA LEU A 213 -17.08 -14.75 1.30
C LEU A 213 -15.79 -14.88 0.48
N TYR A 214 -15.94 -15.19 -0.82
CA TYR A 214 -14.83 -15.46 -1.75
C TYR A 214 -13.92 -16.63 -1.35
N VAL A 215 -14.38 -17.51 -0.46
CA VAL A 215 -13.68 -18.74 -0.07
C VAL A 215 -14.18 -19.92 -0.91
N VAL A 216 -13.22 -20.74 -1.36
CA VAL A 216 -13.44 -22.04 -2.00
C VAL A 216 -12.83 -23.15 -1.15
N HIS A 217 -13.53 -24.27 -1.05
CA HIS A 217 -13.05 -25.51 -0.45
C HIS A 217 -13.00 -26.63 -1.48
N HIS A 218 -11.83 -27.26 -1.66
CA HIS A 218 -11.69 -28.52 -2.39
C HIS A 218 -11.42 -29.65 -1.40
N LEU A 219 -12.24 -30.68 -1.44
CA LEU A 219 -12.10 -31.91 -0.68
C LEU A 219 -11.57 -33.01 -1.60
N TRP A 220 -10.44 -33.61 -1.20
CA TRP A 220 -9.76 -34.70 -1.90
C TRP A 220 -9.69 -35.93 -0.98
N ALA A 221 -9.61 -37.12 -1.55
CA ALA A 221 -9.39 -38.38 -0.85
C ALA A 221 -8.19 -39.12 -1.45
N TYR A 222 -7.36 -39.69 -0.56
CA TYR A 222 -6.23 -40.53 -0.92
C TYR A 222 -6.17 -41.72 0.03
N LYS A 223 -5.55 -42.81 -0.40
CA LYS A 223 -5.33 -43.98 0.45
C LYS A 223 -4.44 -43.65 1.65
N ASP A 224 -3.37 -42.90 1.39
CA ASP A 224 -2.30 -42.57 2.34
C ASP A 224 -1.53 -41.31 1.88
N LEU A 225 -0.54 -40.86 2.66
CA LEU A 225 0.25 -39.66 2.33
C LEU A 225 1.17 -39.85 1.12
N GLN A 226 1.61 -41.09 0.87
CA GLN A 226 2.49 -41.45 -0.26
C GLN A 226 1.73 -41.35 -1.58
N SER A 227 0.59 -42.01 -1.69
CA SER A 227 -0.31 -41.92 -2.84
C SER A 227 -0.80 -40.50 -3.09
N ARG A 228 -0.98 -39.68 -2.03
CA ARG A 228 -1.23 -38.24 -2.17
C ARG A 228 -0.07 -37.52 -2.88
N GLU A 229 1.17 -37.75 -2.46
CA GLU A 229 2.34 -37.13 -3.10
C GLU A 229 2.45 -37.56 -4.57
N GLU A 230 2.41 -38.86 -4.83
CA GLU A 230 2.52 -39.45 -6.17
C GLU A 230 1.44 -38.90 -7.11
N THR A 231 0.18 -38.86 -6.66
CA THR A 231 -0.95 -38.32 -7.44
C THR A 231 -0.76 -36.83 -7.75
N ARG A 232 -0.26 -36.04 -6.79
CA ARG A 232 0.00 -34.61 -6.98
C ARG A 232 1.17 -34.34 -7.92
N ASN A 233 2.23 -35.14 -7.83
CA ASN A 233 3.41 -35.03 -8.70
C ASN A 233 3.11 -35.55 -10.12
N ALA A 234 2.23 -36.55 -10.27
CA ALA A 234 1.75 -37.02 -11.56
C ALA A 234 0.92 -35.96 -12.31
N ALA A 235 0.15 -35.12 -11.60
CA ALA A 235 -0.62 -34.04 -12.23
C ALA A 235 0.27 -33.04 -12.98
N TRP A 236 1.47 -32.73 -12.46
CA TRP A 236 2.44 -31.84 -13.13
C TRP A 236 3.02 -32.41 -14.43
N ARG A 237 2.87 -33.71 -14.70
CA ARG A 237 3.26 -34.33 -15.98
C ARG A 237 2.17 -34.21 -17.05
N LYS A 238 0.98 -33.70 -16.71
CA LYS A 238 -0.14 -33.52 -17.64
C LYS A 238 -0.09 -32.10 -18.23
N ARG A 239 0.09 -32.01 -19.55
CA ARG A 239 0.17 -30.75 -20.30
C ARG A 239 -1.08 -29.88 -20.04
N GLY A 240 -0.89 -28.62 -19.64
CA GLY A 240 -1.97 -27.68 -19.34
C GLY A 240 -2.43 -27.69 -17.88
N TRP A 241 -1.87 -28.54 -17.03
CA TRP A 241 -2.01 -28.40 -15.57
C TRP A 241 -1.18 -27.22 -15.05
N ASP A 242 0.04 -27.09 -15.57
CA ASP A 242 0.99 -25.99 -15.35
C ASP A 242 0.39 -24.62 -15.73
N GLU A 243 -0.18 -24.49 -16.93
CA GLU A 243 -0.91 -23.29 -17.36
C GLU A 243 -2.05 -22.95 -16.38
N ASN A 244 -2.78 -23.96 -15.90
CA ASN A 244 -3.90 -23.74 -14.99
C ASN A 244 -3.44 -23.22 -13.62
N VAL A 245 -2.34 -23.76 -13.09
CA VAL A 245 -1.73 -23.25 -11.85
C VAL A 245 -1.26 -21.81 -12.05
N TYR A 246 -0.61 -21.50 -13.19
CA TYR A 246 -0.19 -20.14 -13.55
C TYR A 246 -1.36 -19.14 -13.56
N TYR A 247 -2.51 -19.50 -14.15
CA TYR A 247 -3.68 -18.61 -14.17
C TYR A 247 -4.48 -18.56 -12.85
N THR A 248 -4.42 -19.59 -12.00
CA THR A 248 -5.25 -19.65 -10.77
C THR A 248 -4.54 -19.15 -9.52
N VAL A 249 -3.22 -19.30 -9.40
CA VAL A 249 -2.45 -18.86 -8.23
C VAL A 249 -2.54 -17.34 -8.00
N PRO A 250 -2.40 -16.45 -9.01
CA PRO A 250 -2.49 -15.00 -8.81
C PRO A 250 -3.87 -14.50 -8.32
N LEU A 251 -4.92 -15.32 -8.42
CA LEU A 251 -6.27 -15.01 -7.94
C LEU A 251 -6.48 -15.37 -6.46
N VAL A 252 -5.57 -16.14 -5.86
CA VAL A 252 -5.61 -16.56 -4.45
C VAL A 252 -4.89 -15.53 -3.57
N ARG A 253 -5.49 -15.16 -2.43
CA ARG A 253 -4.86 -14.35 -1.37
C ARG A 253 -4.23 -15.20 -0.26
N HIS A 254 -4.87 -16.32 0.07
CA HIS A 254 -4.42 -17.25 1.11
C HIS A 254 -4.85 -18.66 0.74
N MET A 255 -3.96 -19.63 0.90
CA MET A 255 -4.24 -21.05 0.71
C MET A 255 -3.89 -21.82 1.98
N GLU A 256 -4.81 -22.68 2.42
CA GLU A 256 -4.62 -23.59 3.55
C GLU A 256 -4.85 -25.02 3.08
N SER A 257 -4.13 -25.97 3.65
CA SER A 257 -4.23 -27.40 3.33
C SER A 257 -4.25 -28.20 4.63
N ARG A 258 -5.26 -29.06 4.79
CA ARG A 258 -5.49 -29.83 6.02
C ARG A 258 -5.69 -31.30 5.70
N ILE A 259 -4.90 -32.18 6.34
CA ILE A 259 -5.09 -33.63 6.29
C ILE A 259 -6.01 -34.02 7.46
N MET A 260 -7.06 -34.76 7.15
CA MET A 260 -8.12 -35.14 8.06
C MET A 260 -8.38 -36.65 8.00
N ILE A 261 -8.68 -37.26 9.14
CA ILE A 261 -9.02 -38.68 9.29
C ILE A 261 -10.53 -38.77 9.55
N PRO A 262 -11.29 -39.59 8.80
CA PRO A 262 -12.73 -39.73 9.01
C PRO A 262 -13.01 -40.47 10.33
N LEU A 263 -14.04 -40.03 11.07
CA LEU A 263 -14.61 -40.85 12.16
C LEU A 263 -15.43 -42.02 11.58
N LYS A 264 -15.66 -43.06 12.38
CA LYS A 264 -16.41 -44.27 11.96
C LYS A 264 -17.82 -43.95 11.45
N ILE A 265 -18.43 -42.91 12.01
CA ILE A 265 -19.76 -42.41 11.62
C ILE A 265 -19.79 -41.56 10.34
N SER A 266 -18.64 -41.32 9.70
CA SER A 266 -18.56 -40.48 8.50
C SER A 266 -19.12 -41.24 7.29
N PRO A 267 -20.19 -40.79 6.60
CA PRO A 267 -20.76 -41.55 5.48
C PRO A 267 -19.82 -41.70 4.27
N LEU A 268 -18.75 -40.90 4.22
CA LEU A 268 -17.63 -41.03 3.27
C LEU A 268 -16.59 -42.09 3.69
N HIS A 269 -16.83 -42.86 4.76
CA HIS A 269 -16.05 -44.01 5.19
C HIS A 269 -16.85 -45.30 4.94
N LEU A 270 -16.40 -46.14 4.01
CA LEU A 270 -17.07 -47.38 3.64
C LEU A 270 -16.24 -48.59 4.10
N GLU A 271 -16.35 -48.89 5.40
CA GLU A 271 -15.75 -50.08 6.01
C GLU A 271 -16.58 -51.31 5.60
N LYS A 272 -16.14 -52.03 4.56
CA LYS A 272 -16.73 -53.33 4.21
C LYS A 272 -16.34 -54.35 5.28
N LEU A 273 -17.27 -54.61 6.20
CA LEU A 273 -17.33 -55.86 6.97
C LEU A 273 -17.26 -57.05 6.01
N PHE A 274 -16.16 -57.82 6.04
CA PHE A 274 -16.06 -59.23 5.65
C PHE A 274 -14.74 -59.81 6.18
N PRO A 275 -14.59 -61.15 6.32
CA PRO A 275 -13.96 -61.72 7.50
C PRO A 275 -12.49 -62.06 7.30
N GLU A 276 -11.83 -62.42 8.40
CA GLU A 276 -10.57 -63.15 8.39
C GLU A 276 -10.72 -64.44 7.54
N ASN A 277 -10.03 -64.53 6.40
CA ASN A 277 -9.18 -65.67 6.02
C ASN A 277 -8.58 -65.58 4.59
N LEU A 278 -7.34 -66.08 4.49
CA LEU A 278 -6.60 -66.61 3.34
C LEU A 278 -6.50 -65.83 1.99
N GLN A 279 -5.30 -65.26 1.77
CA GLN A 279 -4.23 -65.83 0.93
C GLN A 279 -4.43 -66.14 -0.58
N PHE A 280 -3.38 -65.80 -1.34
CA PHE A 280 -2.87 -66.32 -2.64
C PHE A 280 -3.12 -65.57 -3.99
N CYS A 281 -1.95 -65.23 -4.56
CA CYS A 281 -1.54 -65.20 -5.97
C CYS A 281 -1.95 -64.09 -6.96
N LEU A 282 -0.97 -63.79 -7.81
CA LEU A 282 -0.94 -62.80 -8.89
C LEU A 282 -0.80 -63.50 -10.27
N TYR A 283 -1.02 -62.72 -11.33
CA TYR A 283 -0.56 -62.93 -12.72
C TYR A 283 -1.13 -64.09 -13.56
N LEU A 284 -1.77 -63.74 -14.69
CA LEU A 284 -1.16 -63.77 -16.06
C LEU A 284 -2.09 -63.08 -17.10
N PRO A 285 -1.58 -62.60 -18.26
CA PRO A 285 -2.34 -61.81 -19.23
C PRO A 285 -2.77 -62.57 -20.53
N HIS A 286 -3.50 -61.83 -21.38
CA HIS A 286 -4.12 -62.18 -22.68
C HIS A 286 -3.33 -63.06 -23.67
N LEU A 287 -4.10 -63.80 -24.50
CA LEU A 287 -3.77 -64.18 -25.88
C LEU A 287 -5.06 -64.33 -26.73
N SER A 288 -4.98 -64.11 -28.05
CA SER A 288 -6.10 -64.20 -29.00
C SER A 288 -6.06 -65.52 -29.81
N PRO A 289 -7.19 -65.96 -30.43
CA PRO A 289 -7.21 -67.19 -31.21
C PRO A 289 -6.81 -67.00 -32.68
N LYS A 290 -6.12 -67.99 -33.23
CA LYS A 290 -6.05 -68.28 -34.67
C LYS A 290 -6.65 -69.66 -34.92
N SER A 291 -7.28 -69.83 -36.08
CA SER A 291 -7.85 -71.09 -36.57
C SER A 291 -6.92 -71.77 -37.56
N GLU A 292 -6.73 -73.10 -37.44
CA GLU A 292 -6.17 -73.95 -38.49
C GLU A 292 -7.03 -75.22 -38.65
N GLU A 293 -7.21 -75.65 -39.89
CA GLU A 293 -8.02 -76.81 -40.28
C GLU A 293 -7.18 -78.09 -40.30
N PHE A 294 -7.81 -79.24 -40.01
CA PHE A 294 -7.21 -80.56 -40.20
C PHE A 294 -7.76 -81.25 -41.45
N LEU A 295 -6.85 -81.63 -42.36
CA LEU A 295 -7.14 -82.50 -43.50
C LEU A 295 -6.91 -83.99 -43.12
N ILE A 296 -7.80 -84.87 -43.58
CA ILE A 296 -7.67 -86.33 -43.48
C ILE A 296 -7.60 -86.91 -44.91
N PRO A 297 -6.70 -87.87 -45.23
CA PRO A 297 -6.55 -88.39 -46.60
C PRO A 297 -7.67 -89.34 -47.03
N GLU A 298 -8.01 -89.32 -48.31
CA GLU A 298 -9.10 -90.12 -48.90
C GLU A 298 -8.78 -91.62 -49.04
N GLY A 299 -9.70 -92.46 -48.57
CA GLY A 299 -9.87 -93.82 -49.07
C GLY A 299 -10.98 -93.86 -50.14
N LYS A 300 -10.70 -94.43 -51.31
CA LYS A 300 -11.66 -94.49 -52.44
C LYS A 300 -12.96 -95.22 -52.08
N TYR A 301 -14.02 -94.47 -51.85
CA TYR A 301 -15.40 -94.93 -51.98
C TYR A 301 -16.02 -94.33 -53.25
N TYR A 302 -16.74 -95.14 -54.02
CA TYR A 302 -17.58 -94.64 -55.12
C TYR A 302 -18.77 -93.87 -54.52
N SER A 303 -18.61 -92.56 -54.29
CA SER A 303 -19.71 -91.68 -53.85
C SER A 303 -20.58 -91.27 -55.04
N GLU A 304 -21.90 -91.34 -54.87
CA GLU A 304 -22.87 -90.79 -55.84
C GLU A 304 -22.66 -89.27 -56.06
N GLU A 305 -22.00 -88.57 -55.12
CA GLU A 305 -21.64 -87.15 -55.24
C GLU A 305 -20.54 -86.88 -56.28
N ALA A 306 -19.52 -87.75 -56.36
CA ALA A 306 -18.49 -87.64 -57.39
C ALA A 306 -19.02 -88.02 -58.78
N GLU A 307 -20.03 -88.89 -58.84
CA GLU A 307 -20.73 -89.23 -60.08
C GLU A 307 -21.58 -88.06 -60.61
N VAL A 308 -22.11 -87.18 -59.74
CA VAL A 308 -22.87 -85.98 -60.16
C VAL A 308 -22.04 -85.01 -60.99
N ASP A 309 -20.75 -84.84 -60.65
CA ASP A 309 -19.84 -83.88 -61.30
C ASP A 309 -19.36 -84.33 -62.68
N LEU A 310 -19.29 -85.65 -62.90
CA LEU A 310 -18.84 -86.26 -64.16
C LEU A 310 -19.97 -86.49 -65.17
N ARG A 311 -21.23 -86.34 -64.74
CA ARG A 311 -22.42 -86.63 -65.56
C ARG A 311 -23.09 -85.37 -66.08
N ASP A 312 -23.33 -85.35 -67.39
CA ASP A 312 -24.07 -84.29 -68.05
C ASP A 312 -25.56 -84.28 -67.64
N PRO A 313 -26.10 -83.14 -67.15
CA PRO A 313 -27.49 -83.06 -66.72
C PRO A 313 -28.52 -83.28 -67.83
N GLY A 314 -28.19 -82.95 -69.08
CA GLY A 314 -29.06 -83.18 -70.24
C GLY A 314 -29.18 -84.68 -70.54
N ARG A 315 -28.06 -85.38 -70.60
CA ARG A 315 -28.02 -86.84 -70.79
C ARG A 315 -28.68 -87.61 -69.65
N ASP A 316 -28.57 -87.13 -68.41
CA ASP A 316 -29.32 -87.69 -67.27
C ASP A 316 -30.84 -87.54 -67.46
N TYR A 317 -31.30 -86.38 -67.95
CA TYR A 317 -32.71 -86.13 -68.23
C TYR A 317 -33.24 -86.97 -69.42
N ASP A 318 -32.46 -87.10 -70.49
CA ASP A 318 -32.80 -87.95 -71.63
C ASP A 318 -32.86 -89.44 -71.22
N LEU A 319 -31.92 -89.90 -70.39
CA LEU A 319 -31.94 -91.26 -69.83
C LEU A 319 -33.15 -91.48 -68.92
N TYR A 320 -33.49 -90.52 -68.06
CA TYR A 320 -34.71 -90.55 -67.24
C TYR A 320 -35.95 -90.71 -68.12
N LYS A 321 -36.09 -89.86 -69.15
CA LYS A 321 -37.19 -89.89 -70.11
C LYS A 321 -37.29 -91.23 -70.85
N TYR A 322 -36.17 -91.78 -71.30
CA TYR A 322 -36.10 -93.11 -71.91
C TYR A 322 -36.54 -94.21 -70.94
N THR A 323 -36.06 -94.22 -69.69
CA THR A 323 -36.48 -95.23 -68.70
C THR A 323 -37.96 -95.16 -68.35
N CYS A 324 -38.57 -93.96 -68.38
CA CYS A 324 -40.02 -93.79 -68.24
C CYS A 324 -40.79 -94.37 -69.45
N GLN A 325 -40.28 -94.21 -70.68
CA GLN A 325 -40.89 -94.78 -71.88
C GLN A 325 -40.83 -96.32 -71.88
N GLU A 326 -39.68 -96.90 -71.51
CA GLU A 326 -39.54 -98.36 -71.38
C GLU A 326 -40.46 -98.93 -70.29
N LEU A 327 -40.53 -98.26 -69.12
CA LEU A 327 -41.46 -98.65 -68.05
C LEU A 327 -42.92 -98.56 -68.51
N GLN A 328 -43.29 -97.54 -69.28
CA GLN A 328 -44.64 -97.41 -69.87
C GLN A 328 -44.93 -98.55 -70.85
N ARG A 329 -43.96 -98.96 -71.68
CA ARG A 329 -44.10 -100.13 -72.57
C ARG A 329 -44.31 -101.42 -71.77
N LEU A 330 -43.47 -101.68 -70.78
CA LEU A 330 -43.59 -102.86 -69.91
C LEU A 330 -44.92 -102.92 -69.15
N MET A 331 -45.43 -101.78 -68.68
CA MET A 331 -46.76 -101.70 -68.07
C MET A 331 -47.89 -102.03 -69.04
N ALA A 332 -47.80 -101.55 -70.30
CA ALA A 332 -48.76 -101.90 -71.35
C ALA A 332 -48.70 -103.38 -71.74
N GLU A 333 -47.49 -103.96 -71.84
CA GLU A 333 -47.31 -105.40 -72.08
C GLU A 333 -47.89 -106.25 -70.94
N ILE A 334 -47.66 -105.87 -69.67
CA ILE A 334 -48.27 -106.55 -68.50
C ILE A 334 -49.80 -106.43 -68.53
N GLN A 335 -50.35 -105.31 -69.00
CA GLN A 335 -51.79 -105.11 -69.13
C GLN A 335 -52.40 -106.01 -70.22
N ASP A 336 -51.77 -106.09 -71.39
CA ASP A 336 -52.19 -106.97 -72.49
C ASP A 336 -52.11 -108.46 -72.10
N LEU A 337 -51.00 -108.89 -71.49
CA LEU A 337 -50.82 -110.26 -71.00
C LEU A 337 -51.87 -110.66 -69.95
N LYS A 338 -52.22 -109.75 -69.03
CA LYS A 338 -53.32 -109.98 -68.07
C LYS A 338 -54.68 -110.14 -68.73
N SER A 339 -54.91 -109.53 -69.90
CA SER A 339 -56.20 -109.62 -70.59
C SER A 339 -56.44 -110.98 -71.27
N LYS A 340 -55.36 -111.72 -71.57
CA LYS A 340 -55.38 -112.96 -72.37
C LYS A 340 -55.63 -114.26 -71.59
N GLY A 341 -55.61 -114.22 -70.25
CA GLY A 341 -56.24 -115.24 -69.39
C GLY A 341 -55.68 -116.68 -69.39
N SER A 342 -54.50 -116.94 -69.95
CA SER A 342 -53.89 -118.30 -69.97
C SER A 342 -53.01 -118.59 -68.75
N LYS A 343 -52.85 -119.87 -68.37
CA LYS A 343 -52.16 -120.29 -67.13
C LYS A 343 -50.63 -120.17 -67.16
N ASP A 344 -49.99 -120.21 -68.34
CA ASP A 344 -48.53 -120.11 -68.47
C ASP A 344 -48.00 -118.66 -68.42
N VAL A 345 -48.89 -117.66 -68.43
CA VAL A 345 -48.53 -116.23 -68.54
C VAL A 345 -47.89 -115.66 -67.26
N ALA A 346 -47.91 -116.42 -66.15
CA ALA A 346 -47.36 -115.98 -64.87
C ALA A 346 -45.85 -115.70 -64.91
N ILE A 347 -45.08 -116.49 -65.67
CA ILE A 347 -43.61 -116.36 -65.77
C ILE A 347 -43.25 -115.08 -66.54
N GLU A 348 -43.92 -114.84 -67.68
CA GLU A 348 -43.73 -113.65 -68.51
C GLU A 348 -44.12 -112.33 -67.83
N ILE A 349 -45.10 -112.36 -66.92
CA ILE A 349 -45.47 -111.21 -66.10
C ILE A 349 -44.39 -110.93 -65.04
N GLU A 350 -43.81 -111.98 -64.43
CA GLU A 350 -42.78 -111.81 -63.42
C GLU A 350 -41.45 -111.33 -64.02
N GLU A 351 -41.08 -111.80 -65.21
CA GLU A 351 -39.92 -111.27 -65.94
C GLU A 351 -40.06 -109.76 -66.23
N ARG A 352 -41.23 -109.33 -66.72
CA ARG A 352 -41.52 -107.91 -66.98
C ARG A 352 -41.59 -107.07 -65.71
N ARG A 353 -41.98 -107.65 -64.58
CA ARG A 353 -41.88 -107.01 -63.24
C ARG A 353 -40.42 -106.83 -62.83
N ILE A 354 -39.56 -107.82 -63.03
CA ILE A 354 -38.12 -107.72 -62.73
C ILE A 354 -37.48 -106.62 -63.59
N GLN A 355 -37.77 -106.58 -64.89
CA GLN A 355 -37.32 -105.51 -65.80
C GLN A 355 -37.84 -104.13 -65.34
N SER A 356 -39.12 -104.03 -64.97
CA SER A 356 -39.72 -102.81 -64.40
C SER A 356 -39.03 -102.36 -63.11
N CYS A 357 -38.64 -103.29 -62.22
CA CYS A 357 -37.88 -103.00 -61.01
C CYS A 357 -36.50 -102.41 -61.31
N VAL A 358 -35.80 -102.88 -62.35
CA VAL A 358 -34.52 -102.28 -62.80
C VAL A 358 -34.73 -100.84 -63.31
N HIS A 359 -35.82 -100.57 -64.03
CA HIS A 359 -36.19 -99.20 -64.40
C HIS A 359 -36.55 -98.33 -63.19
N PHE A 360 -37.26 -98.85 -62.19
CA PHE A 360 -37.50 -98.11 -60.93
C PHE A 360 -36.20 -97.85 -60.13
N MET A 361 -35.24 -98.78 -60.13
CA MET A 361 -33.94 -98.58 -59.48
C MET A 361 -33.12 -97.48 -60.16
N THR A 362 -33.10 -97.46 -61.50
CA THR A 362 -32.42 -96.40 -62.27
C THR A 362 -33.10 -95.03 -62.09
N LEU A 363 -34.43 -94.95 -62.13
CA LEU A 363 -35.19 -93.73 -61.79
C LEU A 363 -34.89 -93.23 -60.37
N LYS A 364 -34.84 -94.13 -59.37
CA LYS A 364 -34.45 -93.78 -57.98
C LYS A 364 -33.00 -93.34 -57.84
N LYS A 365 -32.08 -93.79 -58.71
CA LYS A 365 -30.70 -93.30 -58.74
C LYS A 365 -30.63 -91.91 -59.38
N LEU A 366 -31.25 -91.72 -60.55
CA LEU A 366 -31.33 -90.44 -61.25
C LEU A 366 -31.94 -89.34 -60.36
N ASN A 367 -32.98 -89.66 -59.58
CA ASN A 367 -33.57 -88.72 -58.63
C ASN A 367 -32.62 -88.34 -57.48
N ARG A 368 -31.86 -89.30 -56.93
CA ARG A 368 -30.82 -89.01 -55.92
C ARG A 368 -29.71 -88.12 -56.48
N LEU A 369 -29.20 -88.42 -57.68
CA LEU A 369 -28.21 -87.59 -58.38
C LEU A 369 -28.74 -86.16 -58.61
N ALA A 370 -30.01 -86.00 -59.02
CA ALA A 370 -30.63 -84.69 -59.20
C ALA A 370 -30.76 -83.90 -57.89
N HIS A 371 -31.16 -84.53 -56.79
CA HIS A 371 -31.23 -83.89 -55.47
C HIS A 371 -29.85 -83.48 -54.94
N ILE A 372 -28.82 -84.33 -55.12
CA ILE A 372 -27.43 -84.02 -54.76
C ILE A 372 -26.93 -82.82 -55.59
N ARG A 373 -27.15 -82.83 -56.91
CA ARG A 373 -26.79 -81.73 -57.82
C ARG A 373 -27.45 -80.41 -57.42
N LEU A 374 -28.74 -80.44 -57.07
CA LEU A 374 -29.50 -79.27 -56.59
C LEU A 374 -28.96 -78.75 -55.26
N LYS A 375 -28.69 -79.64 -54.30
CA LYS A 375 -28.10 -79.26 -53.01
C LYS A 375 -26.74 -78.59 -53.20
N LYS A 376 -25.84 -79.20 -53.97
CA LYS A 376 -24.50 -78.66 -54.24
C LYS A 376 -24.55 -77.25 -54.85
N GLY A 377 -25.42 -77.01 -55.83
CA GLY A 377 -25.62 -75.68 -56.43
C GLY A 377 -26.21 -74.66 -55.45
N ARG A 378 -27.14 -75.07 -54.57
CA ARG A 378 -27.70 -74.22 -53.52
C ARG A 378 -26.65 -73.82 -52.47
N ASP A 379 -25.84 -74.76 -52.02
CA ASP A 379 -24.85 -74.52 -50.97
C ASP A 379 -23.71 -73.64 -51.53
N GLN A 380 -23.22 -73.91 -52.75
CA GLN A 380 -22.23 -73.08 -53.44
C GLN A 380 -22.70 -71.63 -53.66
N THR A 381 -23.96 -71.43 -54.07
CA THR A 381 -24.52 -70.07 -54.25
C THR A 381 -24.74 -69.37 -52.90
N HIS A 382 -25.05 -70.11 -51.83
CA HIS A 382 -25.18 -69.57 -50.49
C HIS A 382 -23.83 -69.09 -49.92
N GLU A 383 -22.76 -69.87 -50.09
CA GLU A 383 -21.40 -69.46 -49.70
C GLU A 383 -20.92 -68.22 -50.45
N ALA A 384 -21.13 -68.16 -51.77
CA ALA A 384 -20.80 -66.99 -52.57
C ALA A 384 -21.56 -65.75 -52.09
N LYS A 385 -22.85 -65.89 -51.76
CA LYS A 385 -23.66 -64.81 -51.19
C LYS A 385 -23.13 -64.36 -49.82
N GLN A 386 -22.80 -65.27 -48.91
CA GLN A 386 -22.22 -64.90 -47.61
C GLN A 386 -20.91 -64.10 -47.74
N LYS A 387 -20.05 -64.46 -48.71
CA LYS A 387 -18.81 -63.72 -49.00
C LYS A 387 -19.12 -62.31 -49.52
N VAL A 388 -20.12 -62.15 -50.40
CA VAL A 388 -20.57 -60.82 -50.87
C VAL A 388 -21.18 -59.99 -49.74
N ASP A 389 -22.01 -60.58 -48.89
CA ASP A 389 -22.60 -59.91 -47.72
C ASP A 389 -21.51 -59.38 -46.76
N ALA A 390 -20.44 -60.17 -46.54
CA ALA A 390 -19.29 -59.78 -45.72
C ALA A 390 -18.48 -58.62 -46.33
N TYR A 391 -18.21 -58.64 -47.65
CA TYR A 391 -17.57 -57.50 -48.33
C TYR A 391 -18.45 -56.25 -48.34
N HIS A 392 -19.77 -56.40 -48.46
CA HIS A 392 -20.70 -55.27 -48.36
C HIS A 392 -20.68 -54.63 -46.97
N LEU A 393 -20.57 -55.43 -45.90
CA LEU A 393 -20.40 -54.92 -44.53
C LEU A 393 -19.10 -54.10 -44.37
N GLN A 394 -17.97 -54.57 -44.94
CA GLN A 394 -16.72 -53.80 -44.95
C GLN A 394 -16.87 -52.47 -45.68
N LEU A 395 -17.56 -52.45 -46.82
CA LEU A 395 -17.86 -51.23 -47.57
C LEU A 395 -18.72 -50.25 -46.75
N GLN A 396 -19.75 -50.73 -46.04
CA GLN A 396 -20.59 -49.88 -45.18
C GLN A 396 -19.79 -49.25 -44.03
N ASN A 397 -18.85 -49.98 -43.43
CA ASN A 397 -17.96 -49.43 -42.39
C ASN A 397 -17.10 -48.27 -42.94
N LEU A 398 -16.51 -48.44 -44.12
CA LEU A 398 -15.71 -47.39 -44.79
C LEU A 398 -16.56 -46.19 -45.20
N LEU A 399 -17.78 -46.40 -45.70
CA LEU A 399 -18.71 -45.31 -46.04
C LEU A 399 -19.12 -44.51 -44.80
N TYR A 400 -19.30 -45.18 -43.65
CA TYR A 400 -19.55 -44.51 -42.37
C TYR A 400 -18.34 -43.67 -41.93
N GLU A 401 -17.12 -44.20 -42.04
CA GLU A 401 -15.88 -43.47 -41.72
C GLU A 401 -15.70 -42.23 -42.60
N VAL A 402 -15.87 -42.36 -43.91
CA VAL A 402 -15.85 -41.23 -44.86
C VAL A 402 -16.90 -40.18 -44.50
N MET A 403 -18.13 -40.58 -44.19
CA MET A 403 -19.19 -39.67 -43.77
C MET A 403 -18.86 -38.98 -42.43
N HIS A 404 -18.24 -39.68 -41.48
CA HIS A 404 -17.81 -39.11 -40.20
C HIS A 404 -16.73 -38.05 -40.41
N LEU A 405 -15.65 -38.40 -41.12
CA LEU A 405 -14.55 -37.49 -41.43
C LEU A 405 -15.03 -36.27 -42.22
N GLN A 406 -15.95 -36.45 -43.17
CA GLN A 406 -16.52 -35.32 -43.92
C GLN A 406 -17.35 -34.39 -43.03
N LYS A 407 -18.16 -34.93 -42.10
CA LYS A 407 -18.89 -34.12 -41.09
C LYS A 407 -17.93 -33.41 -40.14
N GLU A 408 -16.84 -34.06 -39.74
CA GLU A 408 -15.82 -33.51 -38.87
C GLU A 408 -15.06 -32.36 -39.55
N ILE A 409 -14.66 -32.51 -40.82
CA ILE A 409 -14.07 -31.43 -41.62
C ILE A 409 -15.03 -30.24 -41.75
N THR A 410 -16.31 -30.46 -42.08
CA THR A 410 -17.29 -29.36 -42.16
C THR A 410 -17.41 -28.64 -40.82
N LYS A 411 -17.51 -29.37 -39.71
CA LYS A 411 -17.55 -28.82 -38.36
C LYS A 411 -16.27 -28.04 -37.99
N CYS A 412 -15.11 -28.47 -38.47
CA CYS A 412 -13.85 -27.74 -38.31
C CYS A 412 -13.78 -26.47 -39.17
N LEU A 413 -14.39 -26.45 -40.35
CA LEU A 413 -14.46 -25.27 -41.23
C LEU A 413 -15.53 -24.25 -40.77
N GLU A 414 -16.54 -24.69 -40.04
CA GLU A 414 -17.53 -23.82 -39.37
C GLU A 414 -16.99 -23.15 -38.09
N PHE A 415 -15.74 -23.45 -37.70
CA PHE A 415 -15.08 -22.80 -36.57
C PHE A 415 -14.82 -21.31 -36.84
N LYS A 416 -15.64 -20.45 -36.22
CA LYS A 416 -15.39 -19.01 -36.15
C LYS A 416 -14.60 -18.67 -34.90
N SER A 417 -13.55 -17.87 -35.05
CA SER A 417 -12.73 -17.48 -33.90
C SER A 417 -13.26 -16.20 -33.25
N LYS A 418 -13.12 -16.14 -31.92
CA LYS A 418 -13.71 -15.11 -31.03
C LYS A 418 -13.30 -13.68 -31.36
N HIS A 419 -12.17 -13.52 -32.06
CA HIS A 419 -11.62 -12.24 -32.48
C HIS A 419 -12.36 -11.58 -33.66
N GLU A 420 -13.25 -12.30 -34.35
CA GLU A 420 -14.08 -11.71 -35.42
C GLU A 420 -15.28 -10.90 -34.86
N GLU A 421 -15.70 -11.15 -33.62
CA GLU A 421 -16.72 -10.35 -32.90
C GLU A 421 -16.11 -9.14 -32.15
N ILE A 422 -14.81 -8.89 -32.34
CA ILE A 422 -14.04 -7.92 -31.56
C ILE A 422 -13.72 -6.69 -32.42
N ASP A 423 -14.33 -5.55 -32.08
CA ASP A 423 -13.95 -4.25 -32.62
C ASP A 423 -12.52 -3.91 -32.18
N LEU A 424 -11.56 -3.96 -33.12
CA LEU A 424 -10.15 -3.69 -32.88
C LEU A 424 -9.79 -2.21 -33.16
N VAL A 425 -9.03 -1.59 -32.26
CA VAL A 425 -8.32 -0.30 -32.47
C VAL A 425 -7.70 -0.24 -33.87
N SER A 426 -7.85 0.89 -34.57
CA SER A 426 -7.46 1.01 -35.98
C SER A 426 -5.97 0.75 -36.19
N VAL A 427 -5.57 0.36 -37.41
CA VAL A 427 -4.18 0.02 -37.72
C VAL A 427 -3.24 1.23 -37.51
N GLU A 428 -3.73 2.43 -37.80
CA GLU A 428 -2.98 3.69 -37.66
C GLU A 428 -2.78 4.08 -36.19
N GLU A 429 -3.84 4.01 -35.37
CA GLU A 429 -3.77 4.24 -33.92
C GLU A 429 -2.89 3.17 -33.24
N PHE A 430 -3.01 1.90 -33.63
CA PHE A 430 -2.20 0.81 -33.10
C PHE A 430 -0.70 1.05 -33.29
N TYR A 431 -0.23 1.35 -34.51
CA TYR A 431 1.19 1.59 -34.73
C TYR A 431 1.70 2.92 -34.13
N THR A 432 0.80 3.83 -33.76
CA THR A 432 1.14 5.11 -33.11
C THR A 432 1.21 4.99 -31.59
N GLU A 433 0.28 4.27 -30.96
CA GLU A 433 0.19 4.17 -29.50
C GLU A 433 0.89 2.95 -28.90
N ALA A 434 1.00 1.84 -29.64
CA ALA A 434 1.54 0.59 -29.10
C ALA A 434 3.09 0.64 -28.99
N PRO A 435 3.66 0.28 -27.82
CA PRO A 435 5.11 0.21 -27.64
C PRO A 435 5.80 -0.68 -28.68
N PRO A 436 7.04 -0.37 -29.10
CA PRO A 436 7.76 -1.11 -30.15
C PRO A 436 7.92 -2.62 -29.85
N ASN A 437 7.94 -3.00 -28.56
CA ASN A 437 8.01 -4.39 -28.13
C ASN A 437 6.70 -5.19 -28.41
N ILE A 438 5.56 -4.50 -28.57
CA ILE A 438 4.27 -5.12 -28.93
C ILE A 438 3.98 -4.91 -30.42
N SER A 439 4.21 -3.71 -30.95
CA SER A 439 3.86 -3.40 -32.34
C SER A 439 4.73 -4.12 -33.37
N LYS A 440 6.03 -4.36 -33.10
CA LYS A 440 6.96 -5.19 -33.89
C LYS A 440 6.84 -5.02 -35.41
N ALA A 441 6.82 -3.76 -35.87
CA ALA A 441 6.44 -3.36 -37.23
C ALA A 441 7.17 -4.13 -38.36
N GLU A 442 8.42 -4.54 -38.14
CA GLU A 442 9.23 -5.33 -39.10
C GLU A 442 8.61 -6.69 -39.46
N ILE A 443 7.85 -7.29 -38.54
CA ILE A 443 7.24 -8.62 -38.70
C ILE A 443 5.73 -8.48 -38.95
N THR A 444 5.07 -7.59 -38.21
CA THR A 444 3.61 -7.39 -38.24
C THR A 444 3.10 -6.65 -39.48
N MET A 445 3.95 -5.93 -40.23
CA MET A 445 3.57 -5.40 -41.54
C MET A 445 3.70 -6.44 -42.67
N GLY A 446 4.40 -7.55 -42.45
CA GLY A 446 4.58 -8.62 -43.44
C GLY A 446 3.55 -9.76 -43.35
N ASP A 447 2.99 -10.01 -42.16
CA ASP A 447 2.07 -11.12 -41.89
C ASP A 447 0.74 -10.61 -41.24
N PRO A 448 -0.40 -10.68 -41.96
CA PRO A 448 -1.71 -10.27 -41.43
C PRO A 448 -2.15 -11.00 -40.15
N HIS A 449 -1.68 -12.24 -39.95
CA HIS A 449 -2.00 -13.01 -38.75
C HIS A 449 -1.26 -12.46 -37.53
N GLN A 450 0.05 -12.20 -37.67
CA GLN A 450 0.82 -11.58 -36.58
C GLN A 450 0.39 -10.13 -36.33
N GLN A 451 -0.06 -9.41 -37.35
CA GLN A 451 -0.67 -8.09 -37.17
C GLN A 451 -1.94 -8.14 -36.29
N THR A 452 -2.81 -9.12 -36.52
CA THR A 452 -4.05 -9.27 -35.73
C THR A 452 -3.77 -9.75 -34.31
N LEU A 453 -2.82 -10.67 -34.12
CA LEU A 453 -2.36 -11.09 -32.79
C LEU A 453 -1.78 -9.90 -32.00
N ALA A 454 -0.88 -9.12 -32.59
CA ALA A 454 -0.26 -7.97 -31.91
C ALA A 454 -1.28 -6.88 -31.54
N ARG A 455 -2.32 -6.65 -32.37
CA ARG A 455 -3.45 -5.76 -32.06
C ARG A 455 -4.30 -6.29 -30.90
N LEU A 456 -4.58 -7.59 -30.86
CA LEU A 456 -5.31 -8.25 -29.76
C LEU A 456 -4.53 -8.17 -28.43
N ASP A 457 -3.22 -8.42 -28.46
CA ASP A 457 -2.36 -8.32 -27.29
C ASP A 457 -2.26 -6.88 -26.76
N TRP A 458 -2.17 -5.89 -27.66
CA TRP A 458 -2.20 -4.47 -27.27
C TRP A 458 -3.53 -4.08 -26.62
N GLU A 459 -4.66 -4.48 -27.19
CA GLU A 459 -5.97 -4.22 -26.58
C GLU A 459 -6.18 -4.93 -25.25
N LEU A 460 -5.70 -6.16 -25.12
CA LEU A 460 -5.72 -6.90 -23.86
C LEU A 460 -4.91 -6.17 -22.79
N GLU A 461 -3.74 -5.65 -23.15
CA GLU A 461 -2.88 -4.87 -22.26
C GLU A 461 -3.46 -3.49 -21.93
N GLN A 462 -4.01 -2.76 -22.90
CA GLN A 462 -4.75 -1.52 -22.65
C GLN A 462 -5.92 -1.77 -21.69
N ARG A 463 -6.75 -2.80 -21.94
CA ARG A 463 -7.91 -3.12 -21.10
C ARG A 463 -7.51 -3.58 -19.69
N LYS A 464 -6.39 -4.28 -19.52
CA LYS A 464 -5.78 -4.55 -18.20
C LYS A 464 -5.42 -3.24 -17.48
N ARG A 465 -4.70 -2.33 -18.13
CA ARG A 465 -4.31 -1.02 -17.57
C ARG A 465 -5.51 -0.18 -17.20
N LEU A 466 -6.54 -0.11 -18.05
CA LEU A 466 -7.78 0.59 -17.75
C LEU A 466 -8.53 -0.05 -16.58
N ALA A 467 -8.54 -1.39 -16.46
CA ALA A 467 -9.19 -2.10 -15.36
C ALA A 467 -8.45 -1.98 -14.01
N GLU A 468 -7.11 -1.86 -14.03
CA GLU A 468 -6.32 -1.54 -12.83
C GLU A 468 -6.55 -0.09 -12.41
N LYS A 469 -6.39 0.87 -13.34
CA LYS A 469 -6.66 2.30 -13.09
C LYS A 469 -8.08 2.56 -12.60
N TYR A 470 -9.07 1.81 -13.09
CA TYR A 470 -10.44 1.88 -12.57
C TYR A 470 -10.57 1.33 -11.14
N ARG A 471 -9.84 0.25 -10.79
CA ARG A 471 -9.78 -0.27 -9.40
C ARG A 471 -9.08 0.70 -8.46
N GLU A 472 -7.99 1.34 -8.88
CA GLU A 472 -7.32 2.42 -8.14
C GLU A 472 -8.28 3.60 -7.90
N CYS A 473 -8.96 4.08 -8.94
CA CYS A 473 -9.96 5.14 -8.82
C CYS A 473 -11.12 4.76 -7.88
N LEU A 474 -11.58 3.50 -7.87
CA LEU A 474 -12.57 3.02 -6.90
C LEU A 474 -12.02 2.99 -5.47
N SER A 475 -10.79 2.52 -5.27
CA SER A 475 -10.14 2.51 -3.95
C SER A 475 -9.96 3.94 -3.41
N ASN A 476 -9.49 4.87 -4.25
CA ASN A 476 -9.34 6.28 -3.89
C ASN A 476 -10.71 6.93 -3.59
N LYS A 477 -11.77 6.58 -4.34
CA LYS A 477 -13.14 6.99 -4.01
C LYS A 477 -13.59 6.48 -2.63
N GLU A 478 -13.31 5.22 -2.28
CA GLU A 478 -13.62 4.67 -0.96
C GLU A 478 -12.80 5.32 0.17
N LYS A 479 -11.50 5.58 -0.05
CA LYS A 479 -10.65 6.35 0.88
C LYS A 479 -11.26 7.72 1.16
N ILE A 480 -11.56 8.48 0.10
CA ILE A 480 -12.16 9.82 0.19
C ILE A 480 -13.53 9.79 0.89
N LEU A 481 -14.38 8.79 0.61
CA LEU A 481 -15.68 8.65 1.29
C LEU A 481 -15.53 8.41 2.79
N LYS A 482 -14.64 7.49 3.21
CA LYS A 482 -14.33 7.26 4.64
C LYS A 482 -13.78 8.51 5.30
N GLU A 483 -12.92 9.26 4.60
CA GLU A 483 -12.35 10.50 5.12
C GLU A 483 -13.40 11.60 5.29
N ILE A 484 -14.36 11.71 4.36
CA ILE A 484 -15.53 12.59 4.48
C ILE A 484 -16.41 12.19 5.67
N GLU A 485 -16.61 10.89 5.91
CA GLU A 485 -17.39 10.38 7.04
C GLU A 485 -16.74 10.73 8.38
N VAL A 486 -15.45 10.44 8.56
CA VAL A 486 -14.68 10.83 9.76
C VAL A 486 -14.65 12.35 9.95
N LYS A 487 -14.48 13.13 8.87
CA LYS A 487 -14.53 14.61 8.92
C LYS A 487 -15.92 15.12 9.29
N LYS A 488 -17.01 14.46 8.88
CA LYS A 488 -18.39 14.79 9.29
C LYS A 488 -18.64 14.47 10.76
N GLU A 489 -18.19 13.33 11.27
CA GLU A 489 -18.27 12.98 12.69
C GLU A 489 -17.47 13.97 13.55
N TYR A 490 -16.26 14.33 13.11
CA TYR A 490 -15.45 15.34 13.78
C TYR A 490 -16.16 16.71 13.79
N LEU A 491 -16.70 17.16 12.66
CA LEU A 491 -17.48 18.40 12.58
C LEU A 491 -18.72 18.37 13.47
N SER A 492 -19.46 17.25 13.52
CA SER A 492 -20.64 17.12 14.38
C SER A 492 -20.28 17.14 15.87
N SER A 493 -19.11 16.62 16.26
CA SER A 493 -18.57 16.73 17.62
C SER A 493 -18.07 18.14 17.99
N LEU A 494 -17.74 18.96 16.98
CA LEU A 494 -17.29 20.35 17.12
C LEU A 494 -18.45 21.35 17.12
N GLN A 495 -19.55 21.04 16.45
CA GLN A 495 -20.74 21.90 16.36
C GLN A 495 -21.22 22.45 17.73
N PRO A 496 -21.28 21.66 18.82
CA PRO A 496 -21.65 22.16 20.14
C PRO A 496 -20.66 23.18 20.72
N ARG A 497 -19.36 23.04 20.41
CA ARG A 497 -18.30 23.97 20.86
C ARG A 497 -18.28 25.24 20.01
N LEU A 498 -18.58 25.13 18.72
CA LEU A 498 -18.59 26.26 17.79
C LEU A 498 -19.75 27.22 18.06
N ASN A 499 -20.93 26.68 18.38
CA ASN A 499 -22.13 27.46 18.72
C ASN A 499 -21.95 28.36 19.96
N SER A 500 -20.95 28.12 20.82
CA SER A 500 -20.61 28.98 21.96
C SER A 500 -19.69 30.16 21.61
N ILE A 501 -19.13 30.24 20.39
CA ILE A 501 -17.99 31.14 20.05
C ILE A 501 -18.29 32.06 18.85
N MET A 502 -19.38 31.86 18.12
CA MET A 502 -19.63 32.58 16.85
C MET A 502 -20.15 34.02 16.98
N GLN A 503 -19.24 35.00 17.15
CA GLN A 503 -19.48 36.39 16.71
C GLN A 503 -18.18 37.20 16.40
N ALA A 504 -17.53 36.91 15.28
CA ALA A 504 -16.53 37.78 14.63
C ALA A 504 -16.40 37.42 13.14
N HIS A 505 -16.12 38.37 12.23
CA HIS A 505 -16.10 38.12 10.77
C HIS A 505 -15.06 38.92 9.96
N LYS A 506 -14.79 38.42 8.74
CA LYS A 506 -13.93 38.93 7.65
C LYS A 506 -12.40 38.84 7.78
N GLN A 507 -11.74 39.29 8.86
CA GLN A 507 -10.26 39.14 8.95
C GLN A 507 -9.79 37.67 9.18
N TYR A 508 -10.72 36.77 9.50
CA TYR A 508 -10.41 35.39 9.90
C TYR A 508 -10.24 34.39 8.75
N GLU A 509 -10.61 34.72 7.50
CA GLU A 509 -10.61 33.72 6.42
C GLU A 509 -9.21 33.22 6.06
N THR A 510 -8.24 34.14 5.90
CA THR A 510 -6.82 33.76 5.70
C THR A 510 -6.21 33.16 6.97
N ALA A 511 -6.64 33.63 8.15
CA ALA A 511 -6.15 33.14 9.45
C ALA A 511 -6.54 31.67 9.72
N ARG A 512 -7.62 31.14 9.12
CA ARG A 512 -8.01 29.71 9.21
C ARG A 512 -6.95 28.74 8.72
N HIS A 513 -6.03 29.19 7.85
CA HIS A 513 -4.96 28.36 7.30
C HIS A 513 -3.61 28.54 8.01
N LEU A 514 -3.56 29.36 9.07
CA LEU A 514 -2.35 29.50 9.87
C LEU A 514 -2.11 28.26 10.76
N PRO A 515 -0.84 27.83 10.95
CA PRO A 515 -0.47 26.88 11.99
C PRO A 515 -0.91 27.36 13.37
N PRO A 516 -1.29 26.47 14.32
CA PRO A 516 -1.82 26.88 15.62
C PRO A 516 -0.97 27.93 16.36
N PRO A 517 0.38 27.85 16.42
CA PRO A 517 1.19 28.87 17.08
C PRO A 517 1.15 30.24 16.39
N LEU A 518 1.10 30.28 15.05
CA LEU A 518 0.97 31.53 14.29
C LEU A 518 -0.46 32.09 14.38
N TYR A 519 -1.48 31.25 14.49
CA TYR A 519 -2.86 31.67 14.75
C TYR A 519 -2.99 32.30 16.15
N VAL A 520 -2.41 31.68 17.19
CA VAL A 520 -2.34 32.28 18.53
C VAL A 520 -1.62 33.63 18.48
N LEU A 521 -0.45 33.70 17.84
CA LEU A 521 0.28 34.96 17.67
C LEU A 521 -0.58 36.04 16.98
N PHE A 522 -1.27 35.69 15.89
CA PHE A 522 -2.14 36.60 15.12
C PHE A 522 -3.31 37.14 15.97
N VAL A 523 -4.02 36.26 16.67
CA VAL A 523 -5.15 36.65 17.55
C VAL A 523 -4.65 37.55 18.68
N GLN A 524 -3.53 37.21 19.30
CA GLN A 524 -3.00 37.98 20.44
C GLN A 524 -2.40 39.34 20.01
N ALA A 525 -1.76 39.40 18.84
CA ALA A 525 -1.21 40.64 18.29
C ALA A 525 -2.33 41.59 17.80
N THR A 526 -3.37 41.07 17.16
CA THR A 526 -4.54 41.87 16.76
C THR A 526 -5.33 42.36 17.97
N ALA A 527 -5.53 41.53 19.00
CA ALA A 527 -6.14 41.94 20.27
C ALA A 527 -5.34 43.06 20.96
N TYR A 528 -4.00 42.93 21.05
CA TYR A 528 -3.15 43.97 21.64
C TYR A 528 -3.16 45.28 20.83
N GLY A 529 -3.13 45.20 19.50
CA GLY A 529 -3.20 46.36 18.61
C GLY A 529 -4.53 47.11 18.70
N GLN A 530 -5.64 46.40 18.93
CA GLN A 530 -6.96 47.00 19.15
C GLN A 530 -7.14 47.57 20.56
N ALA A 531 -6.71 46.84 21.59
CA ALA A 531 -6.97 47.18 22.99
C ALA A 531 -5.99 48.18 23.59
N CYS A 532 -4.70 48.08 23.27
CA CYS A 532 -3.63 48.80 23.97
C CYS A 532 -2.84 49.75 23.06
N ASP A 533 -2.50 49.32 21.84
CA ASP A 533 -1.53 50.05 21.01
C ASP A 533 -1.83 50.02 19.50
N LYS A 534 -2.55 51.05 19.04
CA LYS A 534 -2.91 51.25 17.62
C LYS A 534 -1.71 51.50 16.68
N THR A 535 -0.47 51.52 17.18
CA THR A 535 0.75 51.64 16.36
C THR A 535 1.34 50.29 15.93
N LEU A 536 0.66 49.19 16.27
CA LEU A 536 0.95 47.83 15.81
C LEU A 536 0.03 47.47 14.64
N SER A 537 0.60 47.09 13.50
CA SER A 537 -0.12 46.49 12.37
C SER A 537 0.28 45.03 12.16
N VAL A 538 -0.71 44.20 11.78
CA VAL A 538 -0.57 42.75 11.58
C VAL A 538 -0.96 42.40 10.15
N ALA A 539 -0.13 41.61 9.47
CA ALA A 539 -0.45 41.01 8.18
C ALA A 539 -0.12 39.52 8.15
N ILE A 540 -0.71 38.79 7.20
CA ILE A 540 -0.38 37.40 6.89
C ILE A 540 0.19 37.39 5.48
N GLU A 541 1.37 36.82 5.30
CA GLU A 541 2.04 36.70 4.01
C GLU A 541 2.24 35.23 3.63
N GLY A 542 2.23 34.94 2.33
CA GLY A 542 2.53 33.60 1.79
C GLY A 542 1.44 33.01 0.90
N SER A 543 1.68 31.78 0.43
CA SER A 543 0.75 31.06 -0.46
C SER A 543 -0.32 30.32 0.33
N VAL A 544 -1.57 30.77 0.20
CA VAL A 544 -2.74 30.10 0.79
C VAL A 544 -3.01 28.75 0.12
N ASP A 545 -2.69 28.59 -1.17
CA ASP A 545 -2.95 27.35 -1.89
C ASP A 545 -1.93 26.26 -1.59
N GLU A 546 -0.66 26.62 -1.34
CA GLU A 546 0.32 25.69 -0.75
C GLU A 546 -0.05 25.29 0.68
N ALA A 547 -0.57 26.22 1.49
CA ALA A 547 -1.06 25.90 2.83
C ALA A 547 -2.24 24.92 2.77
N LYS A 548 -3.21 25.12 1.86
CA LYS A 548 -4.30 24.16 1.62
C LYS A 548 -3.77 22.80 1.16
N ALA A 549 -2.71 22.75 0.37
CA ALA A 549 -2.07 21.50 -0.06
C ALA A 549 -1.44 20.73 1.10
N LEU A 550 -0.86 21.43 2.10
CA LEU A 550 -0.35 20.80 3.34
C LEU A 550 -1.46 20.28 4.27
N PHE A 551 -2.68 20.82 4.18
CA PHE A 551 -3.86 20.33 4.92
C PHE A 551 -4.61 19.20 4.21
N LYS A 552 -4.33 18.94 2.93
CA LYS A 552 -4.69 17.66 2.33
C LYS A 552 -3.74 16.60 2.92
N PRO A 553 -4.22 15.37 3.18
CA PRO A 553 -3.30 14.26 3.30
C PRO A 553 -2.45 14.21 2.02
N PRO A 554 -1.19 13.75 2.08
CA PRO A 554 -0.44 13.47 0.87
C PRO A 554 -1.30 12.62 -0.07
N GLU A 555 -1.39 12.98 -1.35
CA GLU A 555 -1.70 11.94 -2.33
C GLU A 555 -0.58 10.92 -2.20
N ASP A 556 -0.95 9.67 -1.90
CA ASP A 556 -0.02 8.58 -1.57
C ASP A 556 1.09 8.52 -2.62
N SER A 557 2.22 9.14 -2.29
CA SER A 557 3.46 9.01 -3.05
C SER A 557 3.92 7.60 -2.81
N GLN A 558 4.19 6.85 -3.87
CA GLN A 558 4.54 5.45 -3.78
C GLN A 558 5.93 5.29 -3.13
N ASP A 559 5.96 5.24 -1.80
CA ASP A 559 7.07 4.66 -1.03
C ASP A 559 6.99 3.12 -1.12
N ASP A 560 7.10 2.60 -2.34
CA ASP A 560 7.33 1.18 -2.61
C ASP A 560 8.81 0.83 -2.33
N GLU A 561 9.24 0.90 -1.07
CA GLU A 561 10.41 0.13 -0.60
C GLU A 561 9.94 -1.24 -0.10
N SER A 562 9.49 -2.07 -1.05
CA SER A 562 9.36 -3.51 -0.85
C SER A 562 10.70 -4.17 -1.14
N ASP A 563 11.45 -4.43 -0.08
CA ASP A 563 12.70 -5.18 -0.09
C ASP A 563 12.49 -6.54 -0.81
N SER A 564 13.07 -6.69 -2.00
CA SER A 564 12.99 -7.91 -2.79
C SER A 564 14.24 -8.09 -3.64
N ASP A 565 15.10 -9.02 -3.22
CA ASP A 565 16.23 -9.51 -4.00
C ASP A 565 15.73 -10.14 -5.31
N ALA A 566 15.94 -9.45 -6.42
CA ALA A 566 15.88 -10.00 -7.76
C ALA A 566 16.94 -9.29 -8.63
N GLU A 567 18.02 -9.99 -8.94
CA GLU A 567 18.94 -9.56 -9.99
C GLU A 567 18.25 -9.67 -11.35
N GLU A 568 18.11 -8.56 -12.06
CA GLU A 568 18.05 -8.61 -13.52
C GLU A 568 18.66 -7.33 -14.11
N GLU A 569 19.67 -7.50 -14.96
CA GLU A 569 20.33 -6.40 -15.65
C GLU A 569 19.39 -5.81 -16.72
N GLN A 570 19.10 -4.50 -16.63
CA GLN A 570 18.76 -3.76 -17.85
C GLN A 570 19.24 -2.31 -17.84
N THR A 571 19.91 -1.95 -18.94
CA THR A 571 20.76 -0.77 -19.04
C THR A 571 19.99 0.51 -19.34
N THR A 572 19.62 1.28 -18.30
CA THR A 572 19.42 2.74 -18.47
C THR A 572 20.14 3.53 -17.37
N LYS A 573 21.00 4.47 -17.78
CA LYS A 573 21.85 5.24 -16.86
C LYS A 573 21.07 6.35 -16.13
N ARG A 574 20.21 6.00 -15.17
CA ARG A 574 19.83 6.91 -14.08
C ARG A 574 20.77 6.67 -12.90
N ARG A 575 21.63 7.64 -12.61
CA ARG A 575 22.52 7.62 -11.43
C ARG A 575 21.67 7.52 -10.16
N ARG A 576 21.82 6.44 -9.38
CA ARG A 576 21.37 6.41 -7.98
C ARG A 576 22.04 7.59 -7.23
N PRO A 577 21.31 8.37 -6.42
CA PRO A 577 21.92 9.45 -5.64
C PRO A 577 22.95 8.89 -4.65
N THR A 578 24.12 9.52 -4.57
CA THR A 578 25.10 9.23 -3.51
C THR A 578 24.50 9.55 -2.14
N LEU A 579 24.88 8.77 -1.10
CA LEU A 579 24.30 8.83 0.26
C LEU A 579 24.20 10.27 0.84
N GLY A 580 25.16 11.14 0.54
CA GLY A 580 25.13 12.55 0.96
C GLY A 580 23.96 13.36 0.40
N VAL A 581 23.52 13.09 -0.85
CA VAL A 581 22.39 13.77 -1.48
C VAL A 581 21.08 13.40 -0.78
N GLN A 582 20.90 12.13 -0.43
CA GLN A 582 19.73 11.67 0.34
C GLN A 582 19.67 12.29 1.75
N LEU A 583 20.82 12.51 2.39
CA LEU A 583 20.89 13.20 3.68
C LEU A 583 20.57 14.70 3.53
N ASP A 584 21.05 15.36 2.48
CA ASP A 584 20.76 16.78 2.22
C ASP A 584 19.29 17.03 1.88
N ASP A 585 18.63 16.13 1.15
CA ASP A 585 17.19 16.26 0.90
C ASP A 585 16.36 16.02 2.18
N LYS A 586 16.74 15.04 3.02
CA LYS A 586 16.16 14.85 4.36
C LYS A 586 16.37 16.06 5.28
N ARG A 587 17.52 16.74 5.20
CA ARG A 587 17.80 18.00 5.93
C ARG A 587 16.89 19.13 5.44
N LYS A 588 16.75 19.33 4.12
CA LYS A 588 15.84 20.34 3.56
C LYS A 588 14.38 20.10 3.95
N GLU A 589 13.95 18.84 3.94
CA GLU A 589 12.60 18.46 4.35
C GLU A 589 12.35 18.73 5.83
N MET A 590 13.30 18.37 6.71
CA MET A 590 13.20 18.66 8.14
C MET A 590 13.20 20.18 8.43
N LEU A 591 13.95 20.97 7.66
CA LEU A 591 14.00 22.44 7.78
C LEU A 591 12.90 23.16 6.97
N LYS A 592 11.92 22.43 6.42
CA LYS A 592 10.85 22.99 5.59
C LYS A 592 9.98 23.99 6.36
N ARG A 593 9.89 25.20 5.84
CA ARG A 593 9.03 26.26 6.38
C ARG A 593 7.58 26.04 6.00
N HIS A 594 6.68 26.51 6.86
CA HIS A 594 5.29 26.70 6.50
C HIS A 594 5.17 27.84 5.46
N PRO A 595 4.35 27.69 4.40
CA PRO A 595 4.24 28.68 3.33
C PRO A 595 3.56 29.98 3.78
N LEU A 596 2.70 29.94 4.81
CA LEU A 596 2.16 31.14 5.46
C LEU A 596 3.00 31.56 6.67
N SER A 597 3.23 32.87 6.78
CA SER A 597 3.98 33.57 7.81
C SER A 597 3.17 34.75 8.35
N VAL A 598 3.47 35.22 9.56
CA VAL A 598 2.82 36.41 10.16
C VAL A 598 3.82 37.56 10.19
N LEU A 599 3.42 38.73 9.69
CA LEU A 599 4.19 39.97 9.73
C LEU A 599 3.62 40.89 10.81
N LEU A 600 4.47 41.36 11.72
CA LEU A 600 4.13 42.38 12.72
C LEU A 600 4.99 43.63 12.49
N ASP A 601 4.34 44.76 12.28
CA ASP A 601 4.99 46.05 12.09
C ASP A 601 4.70 46.95 13.30
N LEU A 602 5.77 47.36 13.99
CA LEU A 602 5.71 48.22 15.18
C LEU A 602 6.26 49.61 14.86
N LYS A 603 5.38 50.60 14.78
CA LYS A 603 5.80 52.00 14.63
C LYS A 603 6.25 52.59 15.98
N CYS A 604 7.45 53.16 15.99
CA CYS A 604 8.01 53.87 17.14
C CYS A 604 7.75 55.39 17.07
N LYS A 605 7.90 56.09 18.21
CA LYS A 605 7.59 57.53 18.34
C LYS A 605 8.48 58.45 17.49
N ASP A 606 9.63 57.96 17.07
CA ASP A 606 10.64 58.61 16.23
C ASP A 606 10.44 58.32 14.72
N ASN A 607 9.26 57.82 14.33
CA ASN A 607 8.92 57.41 12.97
C ASN A 607 9.78 56.27 12.39
N SER A 608 10.54 55.53 13.21
CA SER A 608 11.08 54.24 12.80
C SER A 608 10.01 53.15 12.85
N VAL A 609 10.16 52.11 12.03
CA VAL A 609 9.30 50.92 12.04
C VAL A 609 10.18 49.69 12.25
N LEU A 610 9.79 48.84 13.20
CA LEU A 610 10.37 47.50 13.35
C LEU A 610 9.42 46.51 12.70
N HIS A 611 9.87 45.91 11.60
CA HIS A 611 9.21 44.79 10.94
C HIS A 611 9.69 43.48 11.56
N LEU A 612 8.77 42.59 11.92
CA LEU A 612 9.06 41.25 12.41
C LEU A 612 8.30 40.22 11.55
N THR A 613 9.02 39.37 10.83
CA THR A 613 8.43 38.25 10.07
C THR A 613 8.59 36.96 10.87
N PHE A 614 7.47 36.36 11.24
CA PHE A 614 7.40 35.11 11.99
C PHE A 614 7.11 33.93 11.05
N TYR A 615 8.09 33.03 10.92
CA TYR A 615 7.96 31.77 10.21
C TYR A 615 7.66 30.63 11.19
N TYR A 616 7.17 29.51 10.67
CA TYR A 616 6.96 28.29 11.44
C TYR A 616 7.61 27.09 10.75
N LEU A 617 8.36 26.30 11.51
CA LEU A 617 9.04 25.08 11.08
C LEU A 617 8.23 23.89 11.60
N MET A 618 7.41 23.30 10.72
CA MET A 618 6.39 22.32 11.11
C MET A 618 7.01 21.04 11.69
N ASN A 619 8.10 20.54 11.08
CA ASN A 619 8.76 19.29 11.49
C ASN A 619 9.56 19.43 12.80
N LEU A 620 10.00 20.66 13.12
CA LEU A 620 10.74 21.02 14.34
C LEU A 620 9.85 21.59 15.44
N ASN A 621 8.56 21.83 15.16
CA ASN A 621 7.59 22.50 16.02
C ASN A 621 8.13 23.78 16.68
N ILE A 622 8.76 24.65 15.88
CA ILE A 622 9.36 25.93 16.34
C ILE A 622 8.90 27.07 15.44
N MET A 623 8.68 28.23 16.05
CA MET A 623 8.53 29.49 15.33
C MET A 623 9.84 30.30 15.36
N THR A 624 10.22 30.89 14.22
CA THR A 624 11.43 31.71 14.08
C THR A 624 11.05 33.12 13.69
N VAL A 625 11.88 34.11 14.04
CA VAL A 625 11.67 35.51 13.67
C VAL A 625 12.84 36.07 12.86
N LYS A 626 12.53 36.88 11.85
CA LYS A 626 13.47 37.83 11.25
C LYS A 626 13.03 39.25 11.58
N ALA A 627 13.99 40.09 11.95
CA ALA A 627 13.75 41.49 12.30
C ALA A 627 14.34 42.41 11.23
N LYS A 628 13.67 43.52 10.92
CA LYS A 628 14.22 44.60 10.09
C LYS A 628 13.79 45.94 10.66
N VAL A 629 14.74 46.79 11.01
CA VAL A 629 14.47 48.17 11.40
C VAL A 629 14.54 49.06 10.16
N THR A 630 13.51 49.88 9.94
CA THR A 630 13.49 50.93 8.92
C THR A 630 13.25 52.29 9.57
N THR A 631 13.77 53.34 8.94
CA THR A 631 13.75 54.72 9.44
C THR A 631 13.30 55.67 8.33
N ALA A 632 12.60 56.74 8.70
CA ALA A 632 12.09 57.72 7.74
C ALA A 632 13.17 58.58 7.03
N VAL A 633 14.43 58.44 7.46
CA VAL A 633 15.60 59.10 6.87
C VAL A 633 16.67 58.02 6.64
N GLU A 634 17.41 58.10 5.54
CA GLU A 634 18.57 57.24 5.30
C GLU A 634 19.62 57.48 6.39
N LEU A 635 19.98 56.43 7.13
CA LEU A 635 21.06 56.52 8.13
C LEU A 635 22.40 56.53 7.41
N ILE A 636 23.04 57.71 7.39
CA ILE A 636 24.49 57.80 7.15
C ILE A 636 25.17 56.98 8.25
N THR A 637 25.73 55.84 7.87
CA THR A 637 26.42 54.94 8.80
C THR A 637 27.80 55.53 9.12
N PRO A 638 28.24 55.55 10.40
CA PRO A 638 29.50 56.20 10.77
C PRO A 638 30.75 55.57 10.11
N ILE A 639 31.86 56.32 10.03
CA ILE A 639 33.03 56.02 9.18
C ILE A 639 33.96 54.94 9.78
N SER A 640 33.64 54.39 10.96
CA SER A 640 34.07 53.02 11.31
C SER A 640 33.57 51.94 10.34
N ALA A 641 32.88 52.31 9.25
CA ALA A 641 32.54 51.56 8.05
C ALA A 641 33.74 50.95 7.26
N GLY A 642 34.72 50.38 7.95
CA GLY A 642 35.70 49.45 7.40
C GLY A 642 35.43 48.03 7.90
N LEU A 643 34.72 47.23 7.10
CA LEU A 643 34.39 45.81 7.32
C LEU A 643 33.46 45.47 8.52
N VAL A 644 32.28 44.97 8.16
CA VAL A 644 31.41 44.04 8.92
C VAL A 644 30.72 44.54 10.20
N PHE A 645 31.36 45.20 11.16
CA PHE A 645 30.87 45.16 12.56
C PHE A 645 29.96 46.31 13.05
N CYS A 646 30.02 47.53 12.51
CA CYS A 646 28.98 48.54 12.80
C CYS A 646 27.57 48.12 12.31
N ARG A 647 27.52 47.09 11.45
CA ARG A 647 26.29 46.44 11.00
C ARG A 647 25.49 45.88 12.18
N ASP A 648 26.12 45.33 13.22
CA ASP A 648 25.46 44.60 14.31
C ASP A 648 24.54 45.43 15.23
N LEU A 649 24.70 46.76 15.27
CA LEU A 649 23.83 47.57 16.12
C LEU A 649 22.38 47.61 15.60
N LEU A 650 22.21 47.60 14.27
CA LEU A 650 20.91 47.56 13.58
C LEU A 650 20.75 46.34 12.65
N SER A 651 21.65 45.33 12.77
CA SER A 651 21.60 44.11 11.96
C SER A 651 20.32 43.32 12.24
N PRO A 652 19.62 42.85 11.19
CA PRO A 652 18.57 41.84 11.30
C PRO A 652 18.89 40.66 12.22
N ASP A 653 20.17 40.27 12.28
CA ASP A 653 20.63 39.03 12.92
C ASP A 653 20.88 39.17 14.44
N SER A 654 21.06 40.40 14.95
CA SER A 654 21.55 40.65 16.32
C SER A 654 20.84 41.81 17.06
N VAL A 655 19.89 42.52 16.42
CA VAL A 655 19.08 43.57 17.08
C VAL A 655 18.25 43.04 18.25
N LEU A 656 17.66 41.84 18.11
CA LEU A 656 16.77 41.23 19.11
C LEU A 656 17.44 40.18 20.00
N SER A 657 18.75 39.95 19.83
CA SER A 657 19.50 39.04 20.71
C SER A 657 19.44 39.51 22.17
N CYS A 658 19.31 38.57 23.10
CA CYS A 658 19.21 38.85 24.54
C CYS A 658 18.12 39.89 24.86
N LEU A 659 16.95 39.82 24.21
CA LEU A 659 15.77 40.60 24.62
C LEU A 659 15.32 40.18 26.02
N TYR A 660 15.34 38.88 26.29
CA TYR A 660 15.37 38.30 27.63
C TYR A 660 16.81 37.88 27.98
N PRO A 661 17.22 37.90 29.26
CA PRO A 661 18.57 37.49 29.67
C PRO A 661 18.90 36.05 29.22
N GLY A 662 20.07 35.86 28.58
CA GLY A 662 20.53 34.56 28.08
C GLY A 662 19.84 34.04 26.81
N ASP A 663 18.86 34.75 26.25
CA ASP A 663 18.16 34.31 25.03
C ASP A 663 18.93 34.73 23.77
N HIS A 664 19.94 33.94 23.41
CA HIS A 664 20.83 34.23 22.28
C HIS A 664 20.26 33.84 20.90
N GLY A 665 19.18 33.05 20.84
CA GLY A 665 18.59 32.59 19.57
C GLY A 665 19.52 31.72 18.69
N LYS A 666 20.52 31.04 19.30
CA LYS A 666 21.47 30.13 18.62
C LYS A 666 21.19 28.64 18.90
N LYS A 667 20.53 28.32 20.02
CA LYS A 667 20.12 26.96 20.41
C LYS A 667 18.64 26.72 20.05
N THR A 668 18.25 25.47 19.84
CA THR A 668 16.84 25.08 19.71
C THR A 668 16.11 25.16 21.07
N PRO A 669 14.98 25.86 21.19
CA PRO A 669 14.12 25.81 22.38
C PRO A 669 13.57 24.41 22.70
N ASN A 670 13.38 23.57 21.69
CA ASN A 670 12.82 22.22 21.85
C ASN A 670 13.94 21.19 22.00
N PRO A 671 14.05 20.47 23.14
CA PRO A 671 15.04 19.40 23.32
C PRO A 671 14.85 18.22 22.36
N ALA A 672 13.61 17.93 21.92
CA ALA A 672 13.32 16.84 20.99
C ALA A 672 14.04 17.03 19.64
N ASN A 673 14.28 18.26 19.24
CA ASN A 673 14.93 18.57 17.97
C ASN A 673 16.42 18.20 17.98
N GLN A 674 17.07 18.12 19.14
CA GLN A 674 18.46 17.66 19.21
C GLN A 674 18.58 16.21 18.72
N TYR A 675 17.68 15.33 19.18
CA TYR A 675 17.60 13.95 18.69
C TYR A 675 17.21 13.86 17.20
N GLN A 676 16.37 14.78 16.70
CA GLN A 676 16.05 14.85 15.27
C GLN A 676 17.26 15.30 14.43
N PHE A 677 18.03 16.27 14.92
CA PHE A 677 19.25 16.77 14.28
C PHE A 677 20.34 15.71 14.22
N ASP A 678 20.56 14.96 15.31
CA ASP A 678 21.51 13.84 15.35
C ASP A 678 21.12 12.77 14.30
N LYS A 679 19.82 12.47 14.13
CA LYS A 679 19.30 11.49 13.16
C LYS A 679 19.58 11.86 11.69
N VAL A 680 19.77 13.14 11.36
CA VAL A 680 20.10 13.62 10.00
C VAL A 680 21.48 14.28 9.90
N GLY A 681 22.30 14.15 10.94
CA GLY A 681 23.65 14.72 11.01
C GLY A 681 23.70 16.24 10.87
N ILE A 682 22.80 16.99 11.51
CA ILE A 682 22.93 18.44 11.70
C ILE A 682 23.65 18.69 13.03
N LEU A 683 24.87 19.23 12.98
CA LEU A 683 25.69 19.48 14.17
C LEU A 683 25.26 20.72 14.94
N THR A 684 24.92 21.82 14.25
CA THR A 684 24.39 23.02 14.89
C THR A 684 23.30 23.68 14.05
N LEU A 685 22.34 24.34 14.70
CA LEU A 685 21.33 25.14 14.02
C LEU A 685 21.89 26.48 13.51
N ARG A 686 23.04 26.95 14.05
CA ARG A 686 23.62 28.28 13.82
C ARG A 686 23.71 28.63 12.34
N ASP A 687 24.15 27.67 11.53
CA ASP A 687 24.41 27.84 10.10
C ASP A 687 23.11 28.06 9.30
N TYR A 688 21.98 27.56 9.80
CA TYR A 688 20.64 27.69 9.20
C TYR A 688 19.83 28.86 9.78
N VAL A 689 20.24 29.46 10.90
CA VAL A 689 19.51 30.56 11.56
C VAL A 689 19.44 31.82 10.69
N LEU A 690 20.49 32.14 9.92
CA LEU A 690 20.46 33.29 9.01
C LEU A 690 19.38 33.13 7.93
N ASP A 691 19.17 31.91 7.43
CA ASP A 691 18.15 31.62 6.44
C ASP A 691 16.75 31.52 7.07
N LEU A 692 16.59 30.72 8.12
CA LEU A 692 15.30 30.37 8.74
C LEU A 692 14.76 31.45 9.70
N GLY A 693 15.62 32.32 10.22
CA GLY A 693 15.33 33.25 11.32
C GLY A 693 15.66 32.67 12.70
N HIS A 694 15.65 33.53 13.71
CA HIS A 694 16.09 33.18 15.07
C HIS A 694 14.97 32.52 15.90
N PRO A 695 15.19 31.33 16.49
CA PRO A 695 14.23 30.64 17.35
C PRO A 695 14.34 31.12 18.81
N TYR A 696 14.13 32.40 19.09
CA TYR A 696 14.18 32.91 20.48
C TYR A 696 13.09 32.27 21.36
N LEU A 697 13.34 32.20 22.67
CA LEU A 697 12.38 31.70 23.66
C LEU A 697 11.16 32.61 23.81
N TRP A 698 11.36 33.93 23.76
CA TRP A 698 10.23 34.88 23.81
C TRP A 698 9.30 34.75 22.60
N VAL A 699 9.83 34.37 21.42
CA VAL A 699 9.05 34.12 20.21
C VAL A 699 8.09 32.95 20.44
N GLN A 700 8.59 31.81 20.95
CA GLN A 700 7.77 30.63 21.27
C GLN A 700 6.61 30.98 22.20
N LYS A 701 6.90 31.75 23.27
CA LYS A 701 5.91 32.20 24.26
C LYS A 701 4.79 33.05 23.65
N LEU A 702 5.08 33.92 22.67
CA LEU A 702 4.05 34.72 22.01
C LEU A 702 3.10 33.86 21.15
N GLY A 703 3.59 32.77 20.54
CA GLY A 703 2.74 31.76 19.89
C GLY A 703 2.17 30.70 20.83
N GLY A 704 2.31 30.86 22.15
CA GLY A 704 1.78 29.93 23.15
C GLY A 704 2.58 28.63 23.34
N LEU A 705 3.71 28.43 22.64
CA LEU A 705 4.55 27.25 22.79
C LEU A 705 5.41 27.34 24.06
N HIS A 706 5.19 26.44 25.01
CA HIS A 706 5.92 26.35 26.28
C HIS A 706 6.93 25.20 26.27
N PHE A 707 8.20 25.48 26.00
CA PHE A 707 9.26 24.47 26.19
C PHE A 707 9.73 24.45 27.65
N PRO A 708 9.92 23.26 28.26
CA PRO A 708 10.58 23.15 29.56
C PRO A 708 11.94 23.82 29.52
N LYS A 709 12.25 24.62 30.56
CA LYS A 709 13.62 25.07 30.78
C LYS A 709 14.50 23.88 31.20
N GLU A 710 15.79 24.11 31.35
CA GLU A 710 16.77 23.13 31.86
C GLU A 710 16.54 22.73 33.35
N GLN A 711 15.39 23.11 33.94
CA GLN A 711 14.83 22.60 35.19
C GLN A 711 13.33 22.26 35.00
N PRO A 712 12.81 21.22 35.67
CA PRO A 712 11.67 20.47 35.17
C PRO A 712 10.30 21.10 35.48
N GLN A 713 9.39 21.08 34.49
CA GLN A 713 8.06 20.47 34.62
C GLN A 713 7.24 20.49 33.31
N HIS A 714 6.58 19.36 33.05
CA HIS A 714 5.41 19.10 32.18
C HIS A 714 5.41 19.40 30.67
N THR A 715 4.53 18.64 30.00
CA THR A 715 4.35 18.49 28.54
C THR A 715 3.71 19.73 27.90
N VAL A 716 4.08 19.99 26.64
CA VAL A 716 3.73 21.23 25.92
C VAL A 716 2.34 21.17 25.29
N MET A 717 1.49 22.16 25.60
CA MET A 717 0.27 22.49 24.84
C MET A 717 0.20 24.01 24.63
N ALA A 718 -0.38 24.46 23.53
CA ALA A 718 -0.51 25.89 23.25
C ALA A 718 -1.64 26.52 24.09
N ASP A 719 -1.32 27.55 24.87
CA ASP A 719 -2.25 28.22 25.79
C ASP A 719 -2.36 29.73 25.51
N HIS A 720 -3.59 30.20 25.26
CA HIS A 720 -3.91 31.61 25.01
C HIS A 720 -3.66 32.50 26.24
N SER A 721 -3.85 31.98 27.46
CA SER A 721 -3.79 32.79 28.69
C SER A 721 -2.39 33.34 28.96
N GLN A 722 -1.36 32.57 28.58
CA GLN A 722 0.05 32.90 28.83
C GLN A 722 0.63 33.85 27.78
N SER A 723 0.22 33.73 26.51
CA SER A 723 0.64 34.69 25.47
C SER A 723 0.13 36.11 25.79
N ALA A 724 -1.10 36.24 26.32
CA ALA A 724 -1.67 37.53 26.71
C ALA A 724 -0.79 38.34 27.69
N SER A 725 -0.31 37.70 28.77
CA SER A 725 0.50 38.36 29.80
C SER A 725 1.93 38.70 29.33
N HIS A 726 2.46 37.94 28.37
CA HIS A 726 3.78 38.19 27.79
C HIS A 726 3.75 39.19 26.62
N MET A 727 2.61 39.36 25.94
CA MET A 727 2.48 40.23 24.76
C MET A 727 2.84 41.68 25.07
N GLU A 728 2.16 42.32 26.03
CA GLU A 728 2.42 43.72 26.39
C GLU A 728 3.87 43.94 26.85
N THR A 729 4.37 43.05 27.72
CA THR A 729 5.74 43.14 28.24
C THR A 729 6.78 43.05 27.13
N THR A 730 6.59 42.13 26.19
CA THR A 730 7.52 41.91 25.08
C THR A 730 7.44 43.06 24.06
N MET A 731 6.24 43.55 23.73
CA MET A 731 6.07 44.71 22.84
C MET A 731 6.71 45.99 23.43
N LYS A 732 6.62 46.21 24.75
CA LYS A 732 7.35 47.29 25.43
C LYS A 732 8.87 47.11 25.32
N LEU A 733 9.39 45.90 25.53
CA LEU A 733 10.82 45.60 25.42
C LEU A 733 11.35 45.75 23.98
N LEU A 734 10.56 45.39 22.95
CA LEU A 734 10.91 45.64 21.55
C LEU A 734 11.03 47.14 21.26
N LYS A 735 10.08 47.95 21.75
CA LYS A 735 10.13 49.41 21.57
C LYS A 735 11.31 50.05 22.29
N THR A 736 11.60 49.66 23.53
CA THR A 736 12.79 50.19 24.25
C THR A 736 14.10 49.72 23.63
N ARG A 737 14.17 48.52 23.06
CA ARG A 737 15.33 48.01 22.32
C ARG A 737 15.60 48.81 21.04
N VAL A 738 14.58 49.08 20.22
CA VAL A 738 14.73 49.90 19.00
C VAL A 738 15.20 51.31 19.36
N GLN A 739 14.57 51.93 20.37
CA GLN A 739 14.96 53.26 20.85
C GLN A 739 16.38 53.30 21.41
N SER A 740 16.82 52.29 22.18
CA SER A 740 18.17 52.27 22.74
C SER A 740 19.24 52.02 21.67
N ARG A 741 18.98 51.16 20.66
CA ARG A 741 19.88 50.94 19.51
C ARG A 741 19.98 52.19 18.62
N LEU A 742 18.88 52.88 18.33
CA LEU A 742 18.88 54.13 17.57
C LEU A 742 19.54 55.29 18.33
N ALA A 743 19.40 55.35 19.65
CA ALA A 743 20.13 56.30 20.49
C ALA A 743 21.65 56.03 20.49
N LEU A 744 22.07 54.76 20.66
CA LEU A 744 23.47 54.36 20.55
C LEU A 744 24.05 54.70 19.16
N HIS A 745 23.31 54.47 18.08
CA HIS A 745 23.77 54.83 16.72
C HIS A 745 24.09 56.32 16.60
N LYS A 746 23.21 57.18 17.12
CA LYS A 746 23.41 58.64 17.17
C LYS A 746 24.58 59.04 18.06
N GLN A 747 24.80 58.33 19.17
CA GLN A 747 25.94 58.57 20.06
C GLN A 747 27.26 58.17 19.41
N PHE A 748 27.36 56.98 18.82
CA PHE A 748 28.57 56.52 18.13
C PHE A 748 28.95 57.44 16.97
N ALA A 749 27.97 57.91 16.19
CA ALA A 749 28.20 58.90 15.14
C ALA A 749 28.87 60.20 15.65
N SER A 750 28.58 60.61 16.89
CA SER A 750 29.25 61.76 17.55
C SER A 750 30.62 61.38 18.12
N LEU A 751 30.72 60.21 18.76
CA LEU A 751 31.92 59.74 19.45
C LEU A 751 33.09 59.46 18.48
N GLU A 752 32.81 59.02 17.26
CA GLU A 752 33.82 58.87 16.19
C GLU A 752 34.49 60.19 15.80
N HIS A 753 33.77 61.32 15.91
CA HIS A 753 34.31 62.65 15.70
C HIS A 753 35.05 63.20 16.95
N GLY A 754 35.26 62.37 17.98
CA GLY A 754 35.86 62.76 19.27
C GLY A 754 34.94 63.58 20.18
N ILE A 755 33.66 63.76 19.81
CA ILE A 755 32.70 64.59 20.54
C ILE A 755 31.83 63.69 21.40
N VAL A 756 31.90 63.86 22.72
CA VAL A 756 30.99 63.19 23.68
C VAL A 756 29.68 63.99 23.78
N PRO A 757 28.54 63.49 23.28
CA PRO A 757 27.30 64.25 23.29
C PRO A 757 26.62 64.15 24.65
N VAL A 758 26.58 65.27 25.37
CA VAL A 758 25.90 65.42 26.67
C VAL A 758 24.64 66.27 26.46
N THR A 759 23.48 65.79 26.92
CA THR A 759 22.22 66.55 26.82
C THR A 759 22.15 67.66 27.86
N SER A 760 21.34 68.70 27.60
CA SER A 760 21.02 69.77 28.56
C SER A 760 20.72 69.23 29.96
N ASP A 761 19.89 68.19 30.00
CA ASP A 761 19.35 67.59 31.23
C ASP A 761 20.42 66.82 32.01
N CYS A 762 21.61 66.59 31.44
CA CYS A 762 22.73 65.89 32.07
C CYS A 762 23.92 66.81 32.39
N GLN A 763 23.88 68.09 31.98
CA GLN A 763 25.00 69.02 32.21
C GLN A 763 25.33 69.20 33.70
N TYR A 764 24.34 69.10 34.58
CA TYR A 764 24.55 69.22 36.03
C TYR A 764 25.43 68.12 36.63
N LEU A 765 25.59 66.98 35.96
CA LEU A 765 26.40 65.85 36.42
C LEU A 765 27.91 66.12 36.33
N PHE A 766 28.32 67.20 35.65
CA PHE A 766 29.71 67.49 35.30
C PHE A 766 30.10 68.95 35.62
N PRO A 767 31.40 69.25 35.83
CA PRO A 767 31.89 70.63 35.84
C PRO A 767 31.81 71.24 34.43
N ALA A 768 31.63 72.57 34.36
CA ALA A 768 31.51 73.29 33.09
C ALA A 768 32.77 73.24 32.21
N LYS A 769 33.96 73.12 32.82
CA LYS A 769 35.24 73.00 32.12
C LYS A 769 35.79 71.58 32.26
N VAL A 770 35.98 70.90 31.12
CA VAL A 770 36.64 69.60 30.99
C VAL A 770 37.75 69.73 29.95
N VAL A 771 38.95 69.22 30.25
CA VAL A 771 40.17 69.48 29.47
C VAL A 771 40.65 68.24 28.70
N SER A 772 40.59 67.07 29.32
CA SER A 772 40.78 65.79 28.63
C SER A 772 39.71 65.57 27.55
N ARG A 773 40.09 65.00 26.41
CA ARG A 773 39.18 64.76 25.28
C ARG A 773 39.26 63.31 24.79
N LEU A 774 38.15 62.81 24.26
CA LEU A 774 38.11 61.56 23.50
C LEU A 774 38.81 61.81 22.15
N VAL A 775 39.86 61.06 21.85
CA VAL A 775 40.60 61.16 20.57
C VAL A 775 40.34 59.97 19.64
N LYS A 776 39.91 58.83 20.18
CA LYS A 776 39.63 57.61 19.42
C LYS A 776 38.49 56.85 20.07
N TRP A 777 37.51 56.43 19.27
CA TRP A 777 36.47 55.49 19.64
C TRP A 777 36.41 54.43 18.54
N VAL A 778 36.80 53.19 18.84
CA VAL A 778 36.92 52.11 17.85
C VAL A 778 36.33 50.82 18.40
N ILE A 779 35.64 50.07 17.54
CA ILE A 779 35.16 48.71 17.83
C ILE A 779 36.31 47.70 17.74
N ILE A 780 36.34 46.71 18.63
CA ILE A 780 37.35 45.63 18.63
C ILE A 780 36.64 44.26 18.68
N ALA A 781 37.32 43.19 18.27
CA ALA A 781 36.78 41.84 18.36
C ALA A 781 36.72 41.34 19.81
N HIS A 782 36.03 40.21 20.03
CA HIS A 782 35.96 39.57 21.34
C HIS A 782 37.33 39.02 21.74
N GLU A 783 38.03 38.44 20.77
CA GLU A 783 39.39 37.93 20.85
C GLU A 783 40.36 39.07 21.21
N ASP A 784 40.33 40.19 20.47
CA ASP A 784 41.15 41.39 20.75
C ASP A 784 40.93 41.90 22.19
N TYR A 785 39.69 41.91 22.68
CA TYR A 785 39.36 42.33 24.04
C TYR A 785 39.94 41.38 25.11
N MET A 786 40.02 40.08 24.80
CA MET A 786 40.62 39.06 25.69
C MET A 786 42.15 39.10 25.70
N GLU A 787 42.80 39.57 24.63
CA GLU A 787 44.25 39.77 24.58
C GLU A 787 44.73 40.99 25.40
N LEU A 788 43.85 41.95 25.69
CA LEU A 788 44.17 43.10 26.53
C LEU A 788 44.54 42.67 27.96
N HIS A 789 45.80 42.90 28.34
CA HIS A 789 46.35 42.43 29.62
C HIS A 789 45.59 42.93 30.88
N PHE A 790 44.87 44.05 30.77
CA PHE A 790 44.13 44.72 31.86
C PHE A 790 42.62 44.38 31.92
N THR A 791 42.11 43.47 31.08
CA THR A 791 40.67 43.10 31.05
C THR A 791 40.35 41.76 31.76
N LYS A 792 41.38 41.02 32.20
CA LYS A 792 41.27 39.63 32.73
C LYS A 792 40.15 39.43 33.75
N ASP A 793 40.06 40.28 34.78
CA ASP A 793 39.00 40.25 35.79
C ASP A 793 37.57 40.15 35.21
N ILE A 794 37.30 40.79 34.06
CA ILE A 794 35.96 40.81 33.42
C ILE A 794 35.71 39.50 32.66
N VAL A 795 36.76 38.88 32.12
CA VAL A 795 36.72 37.57 31.49
C VAL A 795 36.49 36.49 32.55
N GLU A 796 37.27 36.51 33.63
CA GLU A 796 37.15 35.59 34.77
C GLU A 796 35.79 35.71 35.49
N ALA A 797 35.23 36.93 35.59
CA ALA A 797 33.88 37.15 36.10
C ALA A 797 32.75 36.68 35.17
N GLY A 798 33.05 36.17 33.97
CA GLY A 798 32.05 35.72 33.00
C GLY A 798 31.24 36.84 32.35
N LEU A 799 31.71 38.09 32.42
CA LEU A 799 31.01 39.26 31.92
C LEU A 799 31.38 39.60 30.46
N ALA A 800 32.52 39.11 29.96
CA ALA A 800 32.95 39.20 28.56
C ALA A 800 32.48 37.99 27.71
N GLY A 801 31.16 37.87 27.48
CA GLY A 801 30.58 36.85 26.61
C GLY A 801 30.45 37.25 25.13
N ASP A 802 30.44 36.26 24.24
CA ASP A 802 30.51 36.39 22.77
C ASP A 802 29.44 37.26 22.10
N THR A 803 28.35 37.60 22.82
CA THR A 803 27.23 38.41 22.28
C THR A 803 27.25 39.86 22.76
N ASN A 804 28.29 40.28 23.45
CA ASN A 804 28.51 41.69 23.78
C ASN A 804 29.19 42.44 22.62
N LEU A 805 29.08 43.76 22.61
CA LEU A 805 29.85 44.63 21.73
C LEU A 805 31.04 45.19 22.51
N TYR A 806 32.24 45.10 21.94
CA TYR A 806 33.49 45.52 22.57
C TYR A 806 34.04 46.78 21.89
N TYR A 807 34.38 47.79 22.68
CA TYR A 807 34.93 49.05 22.18
C TYR A 807 36.19 49.43 22.96
N LEU A 808 37.09 50.16 22.30
CA LEU A 808 38.25 50.79 22.89
C LEU A 808 38.15 52.31 22.70
N ALA A 809 38.00 53.03 23.80
CA ALA A 809 38.11 54.48 23.86
C ALA A 809 39.54 54.87 24.23
N LEU A 810 40.06 55.93 23.60
CA LEU A 810 41.31 56.60 23.99
C LEU A 810 40.98 58.04 24.38
N ILE A 811 41.27 58.40 25.63
CA ILE A 811 41.09 59.75 26.17
C ILE A 811 42.48 60.32 26.45
N GLU A 812 42.76 61.54 25.97
CA GLU A 812 44.07 62.16 26.10
C GLU A 812 44.02 63.56 26.73
N ARG A 813 45.08 63.88 27.48
CA ARG A 813 45.39 65.23 27.98
C ARG A 813 46.92 65.36 28.13
N GLY A 814 47.54 66.28 27.40
CA GLY A 814 49.00 66.45 27.42
C GLY A 814 49.71 65.16 26.97
N THR A 815 50.68 64.67 27.75
CA THR A 815 51.33 63.37 27.46
C THR A 815 50.53 62.16 27.95
N ALA A 816 49.49 62.36 28.78
CA ALA A 816 48.75 61.27 29.41
C ALA A 816 47.71 60.65 28.45
N LYS A 817 47.77 59.32 28.30
CA LYS A 817 46.89 58.53 27.43
C LYS A 817 46.14 57.48 28.24
N LEU A 818 44.82 57.64 28.38
CA LEU A 818 43.94 56.68 29.06
C LEU A 818 43.24 55.80 28.03
N GLN A 819 43.59 54.52 28.00
CA GLN A 819 42.83 53.48 27.31
C GLN A 819 41.68 53.03 28.20
N ALA A 820 40.48 52.98 27.63
CA ALA A 820 39.28 52.48 28.29
C ALA A 820 38.60 51.43 27.40
N ALA A 821 38.74 50.16 27.80
CA ALA A 821 38.07 49.04 27.15
C ALA A 821 36.63 48.93 27.70
N VAL A 822 35.64 48.84 26.83
CA VAL A 822 34.21 48.94 27.16
C VAL A 822 33.47 47.71 26.67
N VAL A 823 32.80 47.01 27.59
CA VAL A 823 31.87 45.91 27.28
C VAL A 823 30.45 46.44 27.31
N LEU A 824 29.75 46.38 26.17
CA LEU A 824 28.36 46.80 26.03
C LEU A 824 27.46 45.60 25.73
N ASN A 825 26.61 45.25 26.70
CA ASN A 825 25.64 44.17 26.56
C ASN A 825 24.45 44.61 25.66
N PRO A 826 23.86 43.73 24.83
CA PRO A 826 22.65 44.03 24.05
C PRO A 826 21.47 44.59 24.85
N GLY A 827 21.41 44.32 26.16
CA GLY A 827 20.47 44.89 27.13
C GLY A 827 20.75 46.34 27.58
N TYR A 828 21.44 47.14 26.76
CA TYR A 828 21.76 48.55 27.06
C TYR A 828 20.55 49.38 27.48
N SER A 829 20.79 50.37 28.35
CA SER A 829 19.84 51.14 29.16
C SER A 829 19.18 50.38 30.33
N SER A 830 19.25 49.05 30.37
CA SER A 830 18.89 48.24 31.55
C SER A 830 20.13 47.70 32.27
N ILE A 831 21.12 47.24 31.49
CA ILE A 831 22.44 46.81 31.96
C ILE A 831 23.44 47.90 31.56
N PRO A 832 24.29 48.41 32.49
CA PRO A 832 25.30 49.41 32.16
C PRO A 832 26.44 48.82 31.32
N PRO A 833 27.05 49.61 30.41
CA PRO A 833 28.38 49.31 29.90
C PRO A 833 29.41 49.25 31.04
N ILE A 834 30.36 48.31 30.94
CA ILE A 834 31.42 48.09 31.92
C ILE A 834 32.76 48.53 31.32
N PHE A 835 33.51 49.33 32.07
CA PHE A 835 34.78 49.94 31.68
C PHE A 835 35.96 49.28 32.40
N ARG A 836 37.06 49.06 31.70
CA ARG A 836 38.39 48.76 32.28
C ARG A 836 39.44 49.74 31.77
N LEU A 837 40.31 50.17 32.66
CA LEU A 837 41.17 51.34 32.47
C LEU A 837 42.66 50.98 32.53
N CYS A 838 43.40 51.49 31.55
CA CYS A 838 44.86 51.49 31.54
C CYS A 838 45.36 52.90 31.19
N LEU A 839 46.06 53.54 32.14
CA LEU A 839 46.64 54.86 31.98
C LEU A 839 48.13 54.74 31.67
N ASN A 840 48.51 55.08 30.44
CA ASN A 840 49.91 55.23 30.05
C ASN A 840 50.32 56.69 30.29
N TRP A 841 50.92 56.93 31.46
CA TRP A 841 51.50 58.20 31.87
C TRP A 841 52.47 57.95 33.03
N LYS A 842 53.75 58.30 32.84
CA LYS A 842 54.86 57.97 33.76
C LYS A 842 54.96 56.46 34.04
N GLY A 843 54.88 55.66 32.98
CA GLY A 843 54.72 54.20 33.05
C GLY A 843 53.27 53.77 32.84
N GLU A 844 53.01 52.48 33.03
CA GLU A 844 51.70 51.86 32.82
C GLU A 844 50.98 51.65 34.16
N LYS A 845 49.92 52.43 34.40
CA LYS A 845 49.08 52.37 35.59
C LYS A 845 47.74 51.69 35.28
N THR A 846 47.42 50.61 35.99
CA THR A 846 46.25 49.74 35.78
C THR A 846 45.54 49.46 37.10
N ASN A 847 44.37 48.82 37.06
CA ASN A 847 43.65 48.34 38.25
C ASN A 847 44.51 47.46 39.18
N SER A 848 45.56 46.79 38.67
CA SER A 848 46.42 45.92 39.46
C SER A 848 47.53 46.63 40.24
N ASN A 849 47.86 47.89 39.90
CA ASN A 849 48.99 48.62 40.51
C ASN A 849 48.67 50.06 40.99
N ASP A 850 47.48 50.59 40.74
CA ASP A 850 47.02 51.89 41.29
C ASP A 850 45.54 51.84 41.74
N ASP A 851 45.33 51.96 43.05
CA ASP A 851 44.00 52.02 43.69
C ASP A 851 43.12 53.17 43.14
N ASN A 852 43.71 54.25 42.61
CA ASN A 852 42.95 55.35 42.04
C ASN A 852 42.43 55.02 40.63
N ILE A 853 43.07 54.13 39.88
CA ILE A 853 42.51 53.58 38.64
C ILE A 853 41.26 52.75 38.97
N ARG A 854 41.38 51.85 39.96
CA ARG A 854 40.26 51.07 40.51
C ARG A 854 39.11 51.94 41.04
N ALA A 855 39.44 53.08 41.65
CA ALA A 855 38.46 54.06 42.11
C ALA A 855 37.67 54.69 40.96
N MET A 856 38.36 55.09 39.87
CA MET A 856 37.71 55.63 38.68
C MET A 856 36.82 54.59 38.00
N GLU A 857 37.26 53.32 37.92
CA GLU A 857 36.42 52.20 37.47
C GLU A 857 35.17 52.06 38.34
N SER A 858 35.28 52.17 39.67
CA SER A 858 34.13 52.10 40.58
C SER A 858 33.13 53.25 40.40
N GLU A 859 33.60 54.50 40.23
CA GLU A 859 32.73 55.66 40.00
C GLU A 859 31.97 55.59 38.66
N VAL A 860 32.52 54.90 37.66
CA VAL A 860 31.89 54.72 36.34
C VAL A 860 31.00 53.46 36.27
N ASN A 861 31.47 52.35 36.83
CA ASN A 861 30.80 51.03 36.73
C ASN A 861 29.77 50.80 37.83
N VAL A 862 30.09 51.13 39.08
CA VAL A 862 29.22 50.83 40.24
C VAL A 862 28.24 51.98 40.51
N CYS A 863 28.72 53.23 40.41
CA CYS A 863 27.90 54.43 40.62
C CYS A 863 27.11 54.89 39.38
N TYR A 864 27.03 54.05 38.33
CA TYR A 864 26.37 54.32 37.05
C TYR A 864 24.92 54.85 37.17
N LYS A 865 24.19 54.50 38.24
CA LYS A 865 22.81 54.95 38.48
C LYS A 865 22.68 56.47 38.61
N GLU A 866 23.75 57.15 39.03
CA GLU A 866 23.83 58.63 39.06
C GLU A 866 23.89 59.26 37.66
N LEU A 867 24.30 58.47 36.66
CA LEU A 867 24.55 58.91 35.28
C LEU A 867 23.40 58.61 34.32
N CYS A 868 22.34 57.95 34.78
CA CYS A 868 21.21 57.54 33.95
C CYS A 868 20.37 58.72 33.40
N GLY A 869 20.32 59.85 34.11
CA GLY A 869 19.48 60.99 33.72
C GLY A 869 17.97 60.68 33.77
N PRO A 870 17.12 61.53 33.14
CA PRO A 870 15.67 61.30 33.09
C PRO A 870 15.30 60.09 32.23
N ARG A 871 14.15 59.45 32.53
CA ARG A 871 13.67 58.30 31.74
C ARG A 871 13.06 58.78 30.41
N PRO A 872 13.36 58.13 29.26
CA PRO A 872 14.18 56.93 29.12
C PRO A 872 15.70 57.20 29.09
N SER A 873 16.44 56.47 29.92
CA SER A 873 17.87 56.62 30.22
C SER A 873 18.78 56.06 29.10
N HIS A 874 18.73 56.66 27.91
CA HIS A 874 19.57 56.22 26.78
C HIS A 874 20.95 56.90 26.73
N GLN A 875 21.21 57.93 27.52
CA GLN A 875 22.48 58.71 27.53
C GLN A 875 23.54 58.17 28.52
N LEU A 876 23.36 56.95 29.04
CA LEU A 876 24.24 56.42 30.09
C LEU A 876 25.71 56.30 29.64
N LEU A 877 25.97 55.77 28.44
CA LEU A 877 27.32 55.58 27.92
C LEU A 877 28.08 56.90 27.77
N THR A 878 27.43 57.93 27.22
CA THR A 878 28.07 59.23 26.99
C THR A 878 28.28 59.97 28.31
N ASN A 879 27.36 59.83 29.26
CA ASN A 879 27.54 60.32 30.62
C ASN A 879 28.66 59.57 31.37
N GLN A 880 28.87 58.27 31.15
CA GLN A 880 30.01 57.50 31.67
C GLN A 880 31.34 57.97 31.07
N LEU A 881 31.40 58.17 29.75
CA LEU A 881 32.59 58.72 29.07
C LEU A 881 32.91 60.14 29.53
N GLN A 882 31.90 60.99 29.71
CA GLN A 882 32.08 62.35 30.22
C GLN A 882 32.56 62.34 31.68
N ARG A 883 32.00 61.46 32.53
CA ARG A 883 32.51 61.28 33.91
C ARG A 883 33.96 60.81 33.86
N LEU A 884 34.31 59.88 32.98
CA LEU A 884 35.69 59.37 32.86
C LEU A 884 36.69 60.46 32.44
N CYS A 885 36.31 61.36 31.53
CA CYS A 885 37.10 62.55 31.20
C CYS A 885 37.33 63.44 32.45
N VAL A 886 36.26 63.72 33.20
CA VAL A 886 36.34 64.51 34.46
C VAL A 886 37.21 63.83 35.52
N LEU A 887 37.13 62.49 35.63
CA LEU A 887 37.94 61.71 36.56
C LEU A 887 39.43 61.73 36.17
N LEU A 888 39.76 61.63 34.88
CA LEU A 888 41.13 61.78 34.38
C LEU A 888 41.68 63.18 34.64
N ASP A 889 40.88 64.23 34.41
CA ASP A 889 41.23 65.61 34.77
C ASP A 889 41.59 65.72 36.26
N VAL A 890 40.73 65.24 37.17
CA VAL A 890 40.98 65.23 38.61
C VAL A 890 42.22 64.40 38.96
N TYR A 891 42.38 63.23 38.35
CA TYR A 891 43.52 62.35 38.59
C TYR A 891 44.85 63.07 38.32
N LEU A 892 44.98 63.70 37.15
CA LEU A 892 46.20 64.36 36.70
C LEU A 892 46.48 65.64 37.51
N GLU A 893 45.44 66.42 37.81
CA GLU A 893 45.57 67.69 38.54
C GLU A 893 45.90 67.50 40.03
N THR A 894 45.40 66.44 40.66
CA THR A 894 45.63 66.10 42.07
C THR A 894 46.83 65.18 42.32
N GLU A 895 47.57 64.80 41.27
CA GLU A 895 48.89 64.17 41.43
C GLU A 895 49.82 65.15 42.18
N SER A 896 50.51 64.66 43.22
CA SER A 896 51.55 65.42 43.92
C SER A 896 52.71 65.73 42.99
N HIS A 897 53.20 66.96 43.02
CA HIS A 897 54.46 67.31 42.35
C HIS A 897 55.60 66.56 43.02
N ASP A 898 56.62 66.19 42.25
CA ASP A 898 57.94 65.90 42.79
C ASP A 898 58.68 67.24 42.90
N ASP A 899 58.89 67.74 44.11
CA ASP A 899 59.49 69.06 44.35
C ASP A 899 60.97 69.13 43.93
N SER A 900 61.57 68.03 43.46
CA SER A 900 62.95 67.98 42.96
C SER A 900 63.12 68.39 41.48
N VAL A 901 62.04 68.65 40.74
CA VAL A 901 62.09 69.00 39.30
C VAL A 901 61.64 70.44 39.08
N GLU A 902 62.57 71.34 38.77
CA GLU A 902 62.26 72.73 38.41
C GLU A 902 61.57 72.81 37.03
N GLY A 903 60.28 73.14 37.03
CA GLY A 903 59.50 73.37 35.82
C GLY A 903 58.02 73.64 36.12
N PRO A 904 57.24 74.17 35.15
CA PRO A 904 55.80 74.32 35.32
C PRO A 904 55.11 72.95 35.39
N LYS A 905 54.19 72.78 36.35
CA LYS A 905 53.41 71.54 36.51
C LYS A 905 52.67 71.19 35.20
N GLU A 906 52.94 69.99 34.65
CA GLU A 906 52.36 69.51 33.38
C GLU A 906 50.83 69.65 33.33
N PHE A 907 50.17 69.44 34.48
CA PHE A 907 48.73 69.59 34.65
C PHE A 907 48.43 70.56 35.80
N PRO A 908 48.12 71.84 35.50
CA PRO A 908 47.77 72.82 36.54
C PRO A 908 46.44 72.45 37.20
N GLN A 909 46.35 72.63 38.51
CA GLN A 909 45.14 72.31 39.26
C GLN A 909 44.07 73.40 39.06
N GLU A 910 43.04 73.07 38.30
CA GLU A 910 41.88 73.92 38.02
C GLU A 910 40.63 73.46 38.78
N LYS A 911 40.51 72.17 39.11
CA LYS A 911 39.35 71.65 39.86
C LYS A 911 39.46 71.98 41.36
N MET A 912 38.45 72.65 41.90
CA MET A 912 38.34 72.92 43.33
C MET A 912 38.13 71.63 44.10
N CYS A 913 39.08 71.28 44.98
CA CYS A 913 39.07 70.06 45.79
C CYS A 913 39.24 70.42 47.27
N LEU A 914 38.36 69.96 48.17
CA LEU A 914 38.46 70.31 49.61
C LEU A 914 39.69 69.70 50.30
N ARG A 915 40.15 68.55 49.81
CA ARG A 915 41.29 67.79 50.34
C ARG A 915 41.80 66.87 49.21
N LEU A 916 43.12 66.72 49.08
CA LEU A 916 43.72 65.95 47.99
C LEU A 916 43.71 64.42 48.21
N PHE A 917 43.84 63.96 49.47
CA PHE A 917 43.92 62.54 49.80
C PHE A 917 43.15 62.19 51.08
N ARG A 918 42.42 61.07 51.08
CA ARG A 918 41.71 60.52 52.26
C ARG A 918 41.87 58.99 52.36
N GLY A 919 41.92 58.49 53.60
CA GLY A 919 41.93 57.05 53.90
C GLY A 919 43.29 56.37 53.72
N PRO A 920 43.42 55.08 54.09
CA PRO A 920 44.69 54.35 54.05
C PRO A 920 45.29 54.22 52.64
N SER A 921 44.47 53.99 51.63
CA SER A 921 44.85 53.92 50.21
C SER A 921 45.11 55.29 49.55
N ARG A 922 45.08 56.39 50.31
CA ARG A 922 45.28 57.77 49.82
C ARG A 922 44.42 58.09 48.59
N MET A 923 43.12 57.82 48.68
CA MET A 923 42.15 58.03 47.60
C MET A 923 42.08 59.50 47.19
N LYS A 924 42.03 59.78 45.89
CA LYS A 924 41.76 61.12 45.30
C LYS A 924 40.26 61.49 45.37
N PRO A 925 39.89 62.78 45.30
CA PRO A 925 38.51 63.25 45.48
C PRO A 925 37.68 63.17 44.18
N PHE A 926 37.13 62.00 43.87
CA PHE A 926 36.45 61.76 42.57
C PHE A 926 34.97 62.16 42.48
N LYS A 927 34.30 62.52 43.58
CA LYS A 927 32.87 62.85 43.59
C LYS A 927 32.63 64.35 43.36
N TYR A 928 31.92 64.68 42.29
CA TYR A 928 31.52 66.07 41.98
C TYR A 928 30.23 66.50 42.70
N ASN A 929 30.19 67.73 43.22
CA ASN A 929 29.04 68.28 43.95
C ASN A 929 28.47 69.52 43.23
N HIS A 930 27.43 69.32 42.42
CA HIS A 930 26.92 70.33 41.48
C HIS A 930 26.53 71.70 42.07
N PRO A 931 25.79 71.82 43.21
CA PRO A 931 25.31 73.13 43.68
C PRO A 931 26.42 74.10 44.14
N GLN A 932 27.62 73.58 44.40
CA GLN A 932 28.76 74.34 44.92
C GLN A 932 30.04 74.20 44.06
N GLY A 933 30.02 73.37 43.02
CA GLY A 933 31.07 73.30 42.00
C GLY A 933 32.41 72.68 42.42
N PHE A 934 32.44 71.82 43.45
CA PHE A 934 33.69 71.26 43.99
C PHE A 934 33.71 69.73 44.05
N PHE A 935 34.92 69.19 44.19
CA PHE A 935 35.20 67.76 44.31
C PHE A 935 35.43 67.32 45.76
N SER A 936 34.74 66.26 46.16
CA SER A 936 34.90 65.56 47.43
C SER A 936 35.39 64.13 47.20
N HIS A 937 35.89 63.51 48.26
CA HIS A 937 36.00 62.05 48.29
C HIS A 937 34.61 61.42 48.26
N ARG A 938 34.55 60.14 47.87
CA ARG A 938 33.34 59.34 47.97
C ARG A 938 32.94 59.10 49.43
#